data_AF-A0A8J9ZNR3-F1
#
_entry.id   AF-A0A8J9ZNR3-F1
#
_cell.length_a   1.000
_cell.length_b   1.000
_cell.length_c   1.000
_cell.angle_alpha   90.00
_cell.angle_beta   90.00
_cell.angle_gamma   90.00
#
_symmetry.space_group_name_H-M   'P 1'
#
loop_
_entity.id
_entity.type
_entity.pdbx_description
1 polymer ?
#
loop_
_entity_poly.entity_id
_entity_poly.type
_entity_poly.pdbx_seq_one_letter_code
_entity_poly.pdbx_strand_id
1 'polypeptide(L)'
;MSSATARFLLVTSLFLIILLSVRRCQAVWRYSSTLTQSEGFTTRDPIVVEHLETMSDLQWKVEPACHVTPQGLHGASIRCSSPGMYVVYPDVAGAGASDDNTLHVQVLDSPSCYRWYLIPANRTADVPDKSGETWLLHVWIVDDRHASLSELNNTAQEPSEYSAQLTELSWRKKQHPEVRQLYSSHVQHVLSKGTAYSRNSSLWEVVVEVDNSAEQALLVSGRPVMLDNCFVGDTQVLLHQAQFSDSSVSSSVSLKGSTAVPVLVQSPVSSGVALLISSTEVLLTQDSFLTTEKLIIPDDVLQSCNGEVQGAAFTASSLYVIACNSLCRMAQNGTWERVIVQGVSGGLVGLKARERHSRVGRAQVDDECLAVWTSTQLFLKSSRESSLELTSLPTKQLGASGYSNNSVPILDVSFPSDPEELGVLVQVLTAEGDNKVMTLQYDLPTTIWSLPEFIMQHSSAGNFSLLYLASAMPEALVWDPSNVTYSFSNGTGTLQVLKGNMTSNLVESIQEIIAGPNGDFVIHLTSNKLYYGRVDMENVVELSPGELPEAEVVLFFDVLGRLHLVNYDSTASLATARLFPLQAEVYSSMYPATSCPYHRFSHGIDVDGYYIDVGEELKIWASLLYPSGSYNSVEVLVRNGHLLQQNFSSEIHPSSLYTTENMTLHFSSNVTFDMLQAENSESSYGTTGIVTVEVRPKQTSYACRGPVNMVTSISVGCPPNRLIRVRRPSGTEECSSYQNYIYTLSPDMYDPTYKGEGCQGCAENSTEVTYDLDNLACPIDVFYSDHFRPTVDLYDGEQFVREVTEDYFVWEAHGRTGYGYNATMQQAGCACQAQTLAAMLTAGNVSTPGDAWGPQNYQPCSTPCDPPGSLLGQHEVLSSSGVSALKFGSSKGIFVFHLKVLDPECRYSNTVWQN
;
A
#
# COMPACT_ATOMS: atom_id res chain seq x y z
N MET A 1 -3.56 -29.03 -71.51
CA MET A 1 -2.95 -28.03 -70.59
C MET A 1 -3.93 -26.97 -70.07
N SER A 2 -5.22 -26.92 -70.46
CA SER A 2 -6.16 -25.89 -69.96
C SER A 2 -7.03 -26.28 -68.75
N SER A 3 -7.15 -27.57 -68.39
CA SER A 3 -8.01 -27.96 -67.25
C SER A 3 -7.27 -28.02 -65.90
N ALA A 4 -5.93 -28.14 -65.91
CA ALA A 4 -5.12 -28.18 -64.69
C ALA A 4 -4.94 -26.78 -64.08
N THR A 5 -4.72 -25.75 -64.91
CA THR A 5 -4.65 -24.35 -64.48
C THR A 5 -6.00 -23.81 -63.99
N ALA A 6 -7.11 -24.22 -64.63
CA ALA A 6 -8.45 -23.83 -64.17
C ALA A 6 -8.81 -24.45 -62.81
N ARG A 7 -8.41 -25.70 -62.54
CA ARG A 7 -8.59 -26.34 -61.23
C ARG A 7 -7.67 -25.75 -60.16
N PHE A 8 -6.45 -25.36 -60.51
CA PHE A 8 -5.54 -24.71 -59.57
C PHE A 8 -6.04 -23.30 -59.18
N LEU A 9 -6.59 -22.53 -60.13
CA LEU A 9 -7.24 -21.24 -59.89
C LEU A 9 -8.54 -21.36 -59.07
N LEU A 10 -9.34 -22.40 -59.31
CA LEU A 10 -10.55 -22.65 -58.50
C LEU A 10 -10.23 -23.10 -57.08
N VAL A 11 -9.20 -23.94 -56.90
CA VAL A 11 -8.77 -24.39 -55.58
C VAL A 11 -8.11 -23.25 -54.82
N THR A 12 -7.27 -22.43 -55.46
CA THR A 12 -6.68 -21.24 -54.82
C THR A 12 -7.71 -20.17 -54.51
N SER A 13 -8.70 -19.91 -55.39
CA SER A 13 -9.82 -19.03 -55.07
C SER A 13 -10.72 -19.59 -53.98
N LEU A 14 -11.00 -20.91 -53.94
CA LEU A 14 -11.73 -21.50 -52.81
C LEU A 14 -10.91 -21.43 -51.52
N PHE A 15 -9.59 -21.63 -51.57
CA PHE A 15 -8.72 -21.52 -50.40
C PHE A 15 -8.62 -20.08 -49.91
N LEU A 16 -8.60 -19.10 -50.82
CA LEU A 16 -8.64 -17.68 -50.50
C LEU A 16 -10.00 -17.26 -49.95
N ILE A 17 -11.11 -17.77 -50.51
CA ILE A 17 -12.47 -17.55 -50.01
C ILE A 17 -12.67 -18.25 -48.65
N ILE A 18 -12.07 -19.42 -48.43
CA ILE A 18 -12.07 -20.11 -47.13
C ILE A 18 -11.19 -19.35 -46.14
N LEU A 19 -10.01 -18.85 -46.52
CA LEU A 19 -9.20 -17.96 -45.66
C LEU A 19 -9.91 -16.63 -45.36
N LEU A 20 -10.65 -16.08 -46.32
CA LEU A 20 -11.47 -14.86 -46.17
C LEU A 20 -12.80 -15.11 -45.44
N SER A 21 -13.31 -16.35 -45.38
CA SER A 21 -14.53 -16.72 -44.64
C SER A 21 -14.24 -17.33 -43.28
N VAL A 22 -13.03 -17.84 -43.05
CA VAL A 22 -12.48 -18.21 -41.74
C VAL A 22 -11.94 -16.98 -41.03
N ARG A 23 -11.48 -15.95 -41.74
CA ARG A 23 -11.53 -14.56 -41.25
C ARG A 23 -12.97 -14.06 -41.27
N ARG A 24 -13.86 -14.63 -40.45
CA ARG A 24 -14.94 -13.78 -39.93
C ARG A 24 -14.22 -12.64 -39.22
N CYS A 25 -14.23 -11.46 -39.82
CA CYS A 25 -13.75 -10.23 -39.18
C CYS A 25 -14.58 -10.10 -37.91
N GLN A 26 -14.03 -10.52 -36.77
CA GLN A 26 -14.52 -10.01 -35.49
C GLN A 26 -14.28 -8.51 -35.60
N ALA A 27 -15.34 -7.72 -35.68
CA ALA A 27 -15.23 -6.28 -35.73
C ALA A 27 -14.71 -5.84 -34.36
N VAL A 28 -13.39 -5.63 -34.24
CA VAL A 28 -12.79 -5.17 -32.99
C VAL A 28 -12.91 -3.65 -32.93
N TRP A 29 -13.65 -3.18 -31.93
CA TRP A 29 -13.84 -1.76 -31.66
C TRP A 29 -13.79 -1.50 -30.17
N ARG A 30 -13.50 -0.26 -29.80
CA ARG A 30 -13.38 0.18 -28.41
C ARG A 30 -14.22 1.42 -28.16
N TYR A 31 -14.50 1.67 -26.89
CA TYR A 31 -15.13 2.91 -26.47
C TYR A 31 -14.49 3.46 -25.20
N SER A 32 -14.64 4.76 -25.00
CA SER A 32 -14.07 5.49 -23.88
C SER A 32 -14.98 6.65 -23.47
N SER A 33 -14.74 7.17 -22.28
CA SER A 33 -15.28 8.45 -21.84
C SER A 33 -14.23 9.52 -22.04
N THR A 34 -14.65 10.73 -22.40
CA THR A 34 -13.76 11.90 -22.39
C THR A 34 -13.39 12.33 -20.97
N LEU A 35 -14.13 11.88 -19.95
CA LEU A 35 -13.87 12.19 -18.55
C LEU A 35 -13.18 11.03 -17.86
N THR A 36 -12.01 11.32 -17.29
CA THR A 36 -11.10 10.37 -16.63
C THR A 36 -11.57 9.87 -15.26
N GLN A 37 -12.79 10.26 -14.82
CA GLN A 37 -13.18 10.17 -13.41
C GLN A 37 -14.43 9.34 -13.10
N SER A 38 -15.30 9.01 -14.06
CA SER A 38 -16.49 8.21 -13.77
C SER A 38 -16.38 6.79 -14.33
N GLU A 39 -16.52 5.78 -13.47
CA GLU A 39 -16.65 4.35 -13.83
C GLU A 39 -17.90 4.02 -14.68
N GLY A 40 -18.56 5.01 -15.26
CA GLY A 40 -19.74 4.83 -16.08
C GLY A 40 -20.05 6.05 -16.92
N PHE A 41 -20.84 5.82 -17.98
CA PHE A 41 -21.31 6.87 -18.88
C PHE A 41 -22.48 7.62 -18.28
N THR A 42 -22.57 8.91 -18.56
CA THR A 42 -23.65 9.77 -18.08
C THR A 42 -24.39 10.41 -19.25
N THR A 43 -25.59 10.93 -19.01
CA THR A 43 -26.33 11.73 -20.00
C THR A 43 -25.62 13.01 -20.41
N ARG A 44 -24.58 13.43 -19.68
CA ARG A 44 -23.83 14.66 -19.95
C ARG A 44 -22.59 14.45 -20.81
N ASP A 45 -22.00 13.25 -20.73
CA ASP A 45 -20.70 12.95 -21.32
C ASP A 45 -20.87 12.14 -22.61
N PRO A 46 -20.15 12.51 -23.68
CA PRO A 46 -20.16 11.71 -24.88
C PRO A 46 -19.42 10.39 -24.67
N ILE A 47 -20.03 9.30 -25.16
CA ILE A 47 -19.32 8.03 -25.35
C ILE A 47 -18.53 8.16 -26.66
N VAL A 48 -17.20 8.05 -26.59
CA VAL A 48 -16.35 8.05 -27.77
C VAL A 48 -16.16 6.61 -28.21
N VAL A 49 -16.47 6.31 -29.47
CA VAL A 49 -16.34 4.97 -30.07
C VAL A 49 -15.36 5.00 -31.22
N GLU A 50 -14.55 3.95 -31.36
CA GLU A 50 -13.52 3.84 -32.38
C GLU A 50 -13.42 2.40 -32.90
N HIS A 51 -13.44 2.25 -34.23
CA HIS A 51 -13.20 0.97 -34.90
C HIS A 51 -11.71 0.82 -35.20
N LEU A 52 -11.12 -0.31 -34.81
CA LEU A 52 -9.66 -0.49 -34.88
C LEU A 52 -9.16 -0.90 -36.27
N GLU A 53 -10.05 -1.41 -37.13
CA GLU A 53 -9.71 -1.71 -38.52
C GLU A 53 -10.22 -0.64 -39.50
N THR A 54 -9.49 -0.46 -40.61
CA THR A 54 -9.85 0.46 -41.68
C THR A 54 -11.06 -0.05 -42.47
N MET A 55 -12.22 0.62 -42.35
CA MET A 55 -13.46 0.24 -43.04
C MET A 55 -14.04 1.41 -43.85
N SER A 56 -14.38 1.17 -45.13
CA SER A 56 -14.88 2.21 -46.04
C SER A 56 -16.35 2.59 -45.83
N ASP A 57 -17.16 1.70 -45.24
CA ASP A 57 -18.61 1.83 -45.08
C ASP A 57 -19.05 1.65 -43.61
N LEU A 58 -18.34 2.29 -42.68
CA LEU A 58 -18.64 2.23 -41.24
C LEU A 58 -19.75 3.21 -40.87
N GLN A 59 -20.85 2.71 -40.31
CA GLN A 59 -21.87 3.53 -39.65
C GLN A 59 -22.09 3.05 -38.23
N TRP A 60 -22.18 3.97 -37.27
CA TRP A 60 -22.51 3.63 -35.89
C TRP A 60 -24.02 3.66 -35.68
N LYS A 61 -24.59 2.55 -35.21
CA LYS A 61 -26.02 2.44 -34.88
C LYS A 61 -26.23 2.44 -33.38
N VAL A 62 -27.21 3.23 -32.95
CA VAL A 62 -27.64 3.38 -31.56
C VAL A 62 -29.16 3.54 -31.53
N GLU A 63 -29.79 3.19 -30.41
CA GLU A 63 -31.22 3.40 -30.18
C GLU A 63 -31.64 4.90 -30.27
N PRO A 64 -32.93 5.21 -30.56
CA PRO A 64 -33.37 6.55 -30.94
C PRO A 64 -33.16 7.66 -29.90
N ALA A 65 -32.94 7.31 -28.63
CA ALA A 65 -32.72 8.27 -27.55
C ALA A 65 -31.30 8.87 -27.55
N CYS A 66 -30.40 8.37 -28.40
CA CYS A 66 -29.02 8.83 -28.52
C CYS A 66 -28.72 9.39 -29.93
N HIS A 67 -27.86 10.41 -29.97
CA HIS A 67 -27.39 11.08 -31.19
C HIS A 67 -25.93 10.73 -31.46
N VAL A 68 -25.62 10.37 -32.70
CA VAL A 68 -24.26 10.03 -33.16
C VAL A 68 -23.65 11.21 -33.92
N THR A 69 -22.45 11.61 -33.55
CA THR A 69 -21.66 12.66 -34.20
C THR A 69 -20.35 12.07 -34.73
N PRO A 70 -20.12 11.99 -36.04
CA PRO A 70 -18.89 11.42 -36.59
C PRO A 70 -17.63 12.18 -36.16
N GLN A 71 -16.57 11.46 -35.82
CA GLN A 71 -15.24 11.99 -35.45
C GLN A 71 -14.16 11.40 -36.36
N GLY A 72 -14.26 11.68 -37.66
CA GLY A 72 -13.36 11.16 -38.69
C GLY A 72 -13.87 9.88 -39.35
N LEU A 73 -12.96 9.10 -39.95
CA LEU A 73 -13.27 7.89 -40.72
C LEU A 73 -13.54 6.64 -39.85
N HIS A 74 -13.00 6.62 -38.63
CA HIS A 74 -12.98 5.43 -37.76
C HIS A 74 -13.72 5.62 -36.42
N GLY A 75 -13.99 6.86 -36.03
CA GLY A 75 -14.56 7.18 -34.74
C GLY A 75 -15.86 7.97 -34.79
N ALA A 76 -16.62 7.91 -33.72
CA ALA A 76 -17.81 8.73 -33.50
C ALA A 76 -17.99 9.06 -32.02
N SER A 77 -18.81 10.07 -31.76
CA SER A 77 -19.22 10.50 -30.42
C SER A 77 -20.73 10.30 -30.28
N ILE A 78 -21.15 9.53 -29.28
CA ILE A 78 -22.55 9.20 -29.00
C ILE A 78 -23.00 9.96 -27.76
N ARG A 79 -24.13 10.67 -27.84
CA ARG A 79 -24.76 11.35 -26.70
C ARG A 79 -26.19 10.88 -26.49
N CYS A 80 -26.51 10.47 -25.27
CA CYS A 80 -27.84 10.00 -24.92
C CYS A 80 -28.60 11.05 -24.10
N SER A 81 -29.85 11.29 -24.45
CA SER A 81 -30.68 12.34 -23.84
C SER A 81 -31.36 11.92 -22.53
N SER A 82 -31.42 10.62 -22.25
CA SER A 82 -32.01 10.04 -21.04
C SER A 82 -31.11 8.96 -20.45
N PRO A 83 -31.17 8.71 -19.13
CA PRO A 83 -30.53 7.54 -18.53
C PRO A 83 -31.20 6.26 -19.02
N GLY A 84 -30.45 5.17 -19.12
CA GLY A 84 -30.95 3.89 -19.61
C GLY A 84 -29.85 2.93 -20.05
N MET A 85 -30.26 1.72 -20.46
CA MET A 85 -29.39 0.80 -21.17
C MET A 85 -29.57 1.01 -22.67
N TYR A 86 -28.47 1.18 -23.40
CA TYR A 86 -28.49 1.40 -24.85
C TYR A 86 -27.62 0.38 -25.56
N VAL A 87 -28.08 -0.04 -26.74
CA VAL A 87 -27.34 -0.94 -27.60
C VAL A 87 -26.51 -0.14 -28.59
N VAL A 88 -25.20 -0.41 -28.63
CA VAL A 88 -24.25 0.25 -29.54
C VAL A 88 -23.53 -0.82 -30.35
N TYR A 89 -23.46 -0.64 -31.67
CA TYR A 89 -22.68 -1.51 -32.55
C TYR A 89 -22.26 -0.77 -33.84
N PRO A 90 -21.10 -1.12 -34.42
CA PRO A 90 -20.73 -0.72 -35.75
C PRO A 90 -21.53 -1.53 -36.78
N ASP A 91 -22.28 -0.85 -37.64
CA ASP A 91 -22.93 -1.43 -38.81
C ASP A 91 -22.04 -1.22 -40.03
N VAL A 92 -21.41 -2.33 -40.46
CA VAL A 92 -20.54 -2.36 -41.63
C VAL A 92 -21.35 -2.90 -42.80
N ALA A 93 -21.52 -2.08 -43.86
CA ALA A 93 -22.20 -2.47 -45.10
C ALA A 93 -23.60 -3.10 -44.93
N GLY A 94 -24.31 -2.77 -43.84
CA GLY A 94 -25.65 -3.29 -43.56
C GLY A 94 -25.69 -4.72 -43.03
N ALA A 95 -24.58 -5.24 -42.51
CA ALA A 95 -24.50 -6.57 -41.90
C ALA A 95 -25.39 -6.71 -40.65
N GLY A 96 -25.75 -5.60 -39.99
CA GLY A 96 -26.61 -5.60 -38.81
C GLY A 96 -25.87 -6.02 -37.53
N ALA A 97 -26.62 -6.07 -36.42
CA ALA A 97 -26.11 -6.46 -35.12
C ALA A 97 -25.84 -7.97 -35.05
N SER A 98 -24.74 -8.35 -34.42
CA SER A 98 -24.38 -9.71 -34.01
C SER A 98 -23.98 -9.70 -32.55
N ASP A 99 -24.07 -10.84 -31.87
CA ASP A 99 -23.70 -10.92 -30.45
C ASP A 99 -22.22 -10.55 -30.24
N ASP A 100 -21.35 -10.85 -31.20
CA ASP A 100 -19.89 -10.59 -31.14
C ASP A 100 -19.49 -9.12 -31.41
N ASN A 101 -20.40 -8.26 -31.89
CA ASN A 101 -20.10 -6.85 -32.21
C ASN A 101 -21.01 -5.84 -31.50
N THR A 102 -21.85 -6.30 -30.58
CA THR A 102 -22.86 -5.49 -29.90
C THR A 102 -22.48 -5.28 -28.44
N LEU A 103 -22.56 -4.03 -27.97
CA LEU A 103 -22.32 -3.69 -26.57
C LEU A 103 -23.55 -3.03 -25.95
N HIS A 104 -23.83 -3.42 -24.71
CA HIS A 104 -24.91 -2.88 -23.89
C HIS A 104 -24.34 -1.86 -22.91
N VAL A 105 -24.50 -0.58 -23.23
CA VAL A 105 -23.92 0.52 -22.48
C VAL A 105 -24.94 1.09 -21.50
N GLN A 106 -24.58 1.09 -20.20
CA GLN A 106 -25.37 1.77 -19.17
C GLN A 106 -25.04 3.26 -19.14
N VAL A 107 -26.06 4.10 -19.33
CA VAL A 107 -25.98 5.56 -19.19
C VAL A 107 -26.75 6.00 -17.96
N LEU A 108 -26.09 6.70 -17.05
CA LEU A 108 -26.63 7.17 -15.79
C LEU A 108 -27.09 8.62 -15.87
N ASP A 109 -28.02 9.00 -15.00
CA ASP A 109 -28.34 10.40 -14.79
C ASP A 109 -27.28 11.01 -13.87
N SER A 110 -26.71 12.15 -14.27
CA SER A 110 -25.72 12.86 -13.45
C SER A 110 -26.18 14.30 -13.21
N PRO A 111 -26.52 14.66 -11.96
CA PRO A 111 -26.84 16.04 -11.61
C PRO A 111 -25.58 16.93 -11.56
N SER A 112 -24.38 16.34 -11.61
CA SER A 112 -23.09 17.05 -11.61
C SER A 112 -22.68 17.39 -13.05
N CYS A 113 -22.53 18.68 -13.35
CA CYS A 113 -22.03 19.17 -14.66
C CYS A 113 -20.58 19.60 -14.63
N TYR A 114 -20.13 19.95 -13.43
CA TYR A 114 -18.83 20.53 -13.21
C TYR A 114 -18.03 19.56 -12.36
N ARG A 115 -16.72 19.63 -12.49
CA ARG A 115 -15.79 18.87 -11.67
C ARG A 115 -14.77 19.79 -11.05
N TRP A 116 -14.11 19.31 -10.01
CA TRP A 116 -12.90 19.95 -9.55
C TRP A 116 -11.75 19.65 -10.50
N TYR A 117 -10.89 20.63 -10.67
CA TYR A 117 -9.60 20.50 -11.30
C TYR A 117 -8.54 20.76 -10.22
N LEU A 118 -7.54 19.89 -10.13
CA LEU A 118 -6.47 19.99 -9.15
C LEU A 118 -5.14 19.64 -9.82
N ILE A 119 -4.13 20.48 -9.60
CA ILE A 119 -2.77 20.25 -10.08
C ILE A 119 -1.74 20.83 -9.09
N PRO A 120 -0.54 20.24 -8.96
CA PRO A 120 0.56 20.87 -8.24
C PRO A 120 1.03 22.16 -8.94
N ALA A 121 1.31 23.20 -8.16
CA ALA A 121 1.90 24.42 -8.69
C ALA A 121 3.36 24.16 -9.16
N ASN A 122 3.75 24.75 -10.29
CA ASN A 122 5.13 24.65 -10.79
C ASN A 122 6.15 25.14 -9.74
N ARG A 123 7.05 24.24 -9.30
CA ARG A 123 8.16 24.60 -8.39
C ARG A 123 9.13 25.55 -9.11
N THR A 124 9.05 26.85 -8.84
CA THR A 124 10.14 27.76 -9.17
C THR A 124 11.31 27.52 -8.22
N ALA A 125 12.53 27.42 -8.75
CA ALA A 125 13.77 27.10 -8.05
C ALA A 125 14.20 28.09 -6.92
N ASP A 126 13.38 29.07 -6.57
CA ASP A 126 13.75 30.22 -5.71
C ASP A 126 13.02 30.28 -4.35
N VAL A 127 12.33 29.22 -3.92
CA VAL A 127 11.84 29.12 -2.54
C VAL A 127 12.59 28.01 -1.80
N PRO A 128 13.70 28.32 -1.12
CA PRO A 128 14.32 27.39 -0.20
C PRO A 128 13.54 27.48 1.11
N ASP A 129 12.60 26.55 1.35
CA ASP A 129 12.20 26.29 2.72
C ASP A 129 12.90 25.03 3.21
N LYS A 130 13.74 25.25 4.24
CA LYS A 130 14.54 24.23 4.90
C LYS A 130 13.66 23.49 5.91
N SER A 131 12.69 22.76 5.40
CA SER A 131 11.97 21.65 6.04
C SER A 131 11.03 21.09 4.97
N GLY A 132 11.51 20.11 4.20
CA GLY A 132 10.73 19.59 3.08
C GLY A 132 9.53 18.81 3.58
N GLU A 133 8.29 19.27 3.37
CA GLU A 133 7.07 18.52 3.77
C GLU A 133 5.73 19.16 3.32
N THR A 134 5.69 20.20 2.46
CA THR A 134 4.41 20.81 2.02
C THR A 134 4.32 21.00 0.50
N TRP A 135 3.16 20.69 -0.09
CA TRP A 135 2.86 20.98 -1.48
C TRP A 135 1.84 22.12 -1.60
N LEU A 136 2.03 22.97 -2.60
CA LEU A 136 1.05 23.96 -3.03
C LEU A 136 0.25 23.40 -4.20
N LEU A 137 -1.06 23.27 -4.02
CA LEU A 137 -1.99 22.79 -5.02
C LEU A 137 -2.84 23.94 -5.54
N HIS A 138 -2.98 24.02 -6.87
CA HIS A 138 -3.98 24.87 -7.51
C HIS A 138 -5.26 24.08 -7.74
N VAL A 139 -6.39 24.63 -7.29
CA VAL A 139 -7.70 24.02 -7.43
C VAL A 139 -8.68 25.00 -8.06
N TRP A 140 -9.48 24.55 -9.03
CA TRP A 140 -10.58 25.35 -9.60
C TRP A 140 -11.70 24.44 -10.12
N ILE A 141 -12.76 25.05 -10.67
CA ILE A 141 -13.93 24.33 -11.19
C ILE A 141 -13.92 24.41 -12.71
N VAL A 142 -14.12 23.25 -13.36
CA VAL A 142 -14.12 23.11 -14.81
C VAL A 142 -15.47 22.58 -15.30
N ASP A 143 -15.94 23.14 -16.40
CA ASP A 143 -16.99 22.57 -17.25
C ASP A 143 -16.33 21.94 -18.47
N ASP A 144 -16.38 20.62 -18.58
CA ASP A 144 -15.69 19.88 -19.64
C ASP A 144 -16.15 20.23 -21.06
N ARG A 145 -17.32 20.89 -21.20
CA ARG A 145 -17.81 21.36 -22.52
C ARG A 145 -17.11 22.62 -23.00
N HIS A 146 -16.57 23.39 -22.08
CA HIS A 146 -15.91 24.68 -22.34
C HIS A 146 -14.45 24.68 -21.90
N ALA A 147 -13.97 23.55 -21.37
CA ALA A 147 -12.60 23.35 -20.96
C ALA A 147 -11.63 23.51 -22.13
N SER A 148 -10.47 24.10 -21.83
CA SER A 148 -9.33 24.13 -22.74
C SER A 148 -8.72 22.73 -22.93
N LEU A 149 -7.99 22.52 -24.02
CA LEU A 149 -7.27 21.26 -24.26
C LEU A 149 -6.31 20.91 -23.11
N SER A 150 -5.67 21.91 -22.49
CA SER A 150 -4.80 21.72 -21.33
C SER A 150 -5.57 21.30 -20.07
N GLU A 151 -6.79 21.78 -19.86
CA GLU A 151 -7.65 21.35 -18.74
C GLU A 151 -8.24 19.95 -18.95
N LEU A 152 -8.49 19.57 -20.21
CA LEU A 152 -8.90 18.20 -20.56
C LEU A 152 -7.75 17.21 -20.41
N ASN A 153 -6.53 17.63 -20.74
CA ASN A 153 -5.32 16.82 -20.61
C ASN A 153 -4.68 16.86 -19.21
N ASN A 154 -5.31 17.53 -18.22
CA ASN A 154 -4.78 17.71 -16.86
C ASN A 154 -3.35 18.31 -16.79
N THR A 155 -3.02 19.22 -17.71
CA THR A 155 -1.72 19.93 -17.76
C THR A 155 -1.82 21.44 -17.54
N ALA A 156 -3.02 21.99 -17.48
CA ALA A 156 -3.25 23.41 -17.21
C ALA A 156 -2.77 23.79 -15.81
N GLN A 157 -2.03 24.90 -15.70
CA GLN A 157 -1.57 25.50 -14.44
C GLN A 157 -2.47 26.65 -13.96
N GLU A 158 -3.30 27.18 -14.86
CA GLU A 158 -4.27 28.25 -14.60
C GLU A 158 -5.61 27.91 -15.30
N PRO A 159 -6.75 28.39 -14.77
CA PRO A 159 -8.06 28.15 -15.38
C PRO A 159 -8.21 28.85 -16.73
N SER A 160 -8.95 28.23 -17.66
CA SER A 160 -9.41 28.93 -18.86
C SER A 160 -10.39 30.06 -18.52
N GLU A 161 -10.65 30.97 -19.46
CA GLU A 161 -11.53 32.12 -19.24
C GLU A 161 -12.92 31.71 -18.69
N TYR A 162 -13.50 30.62 -19.22
CA TYR A 162 -14.79 30.11 -18.77
C TYR A 162 -14.68 29.49 -17.36
N SER A 163 -13.69 28.62 -17.14
CA SER A 163 -13.43 28.01 -15.83
C SER A 163 -13.17 29.05 -14.74
N ALA A 164 -12.47 30.15 -15.08
CA ALA A 164 -12.18 31.25 -14.17
C ALA A 164 -13.47 31.96 -13.72
N GLN A 165 -14.38 32.26 -14.67
CA GLN A 165 -15.68 32.87 -14.35
C GLN A 165 -16.56 31.93 -13.52
N LEU A 166 -16.63 30.66 -13.89
CA LEU A 166 -17.37 29.63 -13.16
C LEU A 166 -16.86 29.48 -11.73
N THR A 167 -15.55 29.46 -11.57
CA THR A 167 -14.87 29.36 -10.27
C THR A 167 -15.15 30.57 -9.39
N GLU A 168 -15.07 31.79 -9.94
CA GLU A 168 -15.40 33.02 -9.19
C GLU A 168 -16.87 33.05 -8.74
N LEU A 169 -17.81 32.65 -9.62
CA LEU A 169 -19.23 32.55 -9.29
C LEU A 169 -19.48 31.55 -8.16
N SER A 170 -18.82 30.39 -8.22
CA SER A 170 -18.91 29.34 -7.21
C SER A 170 -18.40 29.82 -5.85
N TRP A 171 -17.23 30.48 -5.84
CA TRP A 171 -16.66 31.09 -4.65
C TRP A 171 -17.60 32.12 -4.01
N ARG A 172 -18.21 33.00 -4.82
CA ARG A 172 -19.20 34.00 -4.34
C ARG A 172 -20.42 33.34 -3.69
N LYS A 173 -20.80 32.13 -4.11
CA LYS A 173 -21.87 31.33 -3.48
C LYS A 173 -21.41 30.50 -2.28
N LYS A 174 -20.21 30.77 -1.74
CA LYS A 174 -19.62 30.07 -0.58
C LYS A 174 -19.23 28.61 -0.84
N GLN A 175 -19.07 28.21 -2.10
CA GLN A 175 -18.42 26.95 -2.42
C GLN A 175 -16.91 27.08 -2.15
N HIS A 176 -16.32 26.05 -1.53
CA HIS A 176 -14.89 25.93 -1.26
C HIS A 176 -14.49 24.47 -1.47
N PRO A 177 -13.28 24.22 -2.00
CA PRO A 177 -12.74 22.88 -2.09
C PRO A 177 -12.34 22.39 -0.70
N GLU A 178 -12.58 21.11 -0.45
CA GLU A 178 -12.03 20.34 0.65
C GLU A 178 -11.25 19.18 0.03
N VAL A 179 -9.92 19.22 0.22
CA VAL A 179 -9.01 18.18 -0.26
C VAL A 179 -8.78 17.21 0.89
N ARG A 180 -9.07 15.92 0.66
CA ARG A 180 -8.82 14.83 1.59
C ARG A 180 -8.02 13.76 0.89
N GLN A 181 -7.17 13.07 1.63
CA GLN A 181 -6.49 11.88 1.11
C GLN A 181 -7.43 10.66 1.25
N LEU A 182 -7.48 9.82 0.21
CA LEU A 182 -8.36 8.64 0.17
C LEU A 182 -7.82 7.46 0.98
N TYR A 183 -6.49 7.29 0.98
CA TYR A 183 -5.76 6.26 1.72
C TYR A 183 -4.73 6.98 2.57
N SER A 184 -5.02 7.17 3.86
CA SER A 184 -4.26 8.05 4.75
C SER A 184 -4.06 7.32 6.06
N SER A 185 -2.82 6.94 6.33
CA SER A 185 -2.36 6.52 7.66
C SER A 185 -2.91 7.43 8.78
N HIS A 186 -3.18 6.81 9.93
CA HIS A 186 -3.57 7.48 11.18
C HIS A 186 -2.59 8.55 11.69
N VAL A 187 -1.42 8.72 11.07
CA VAL A 187 -0.37 9.58 11.59
C VAL A 187 -0.41 10.98 10.97
N GLN A 188 -0.83 11.14 9.72
CA GLN A 188 -1.05 12.47 9.14
C GLN A 188 -2.11 12.35 8.04
N HIS A 189 -3.33 12.77 8.35
CA HIS A 189 -4.19 13.26 7.27
C HIS A 189 -3.43 14.36 6.54
N VAL A 190 -3.55 14.42 5.21
CA VAL A 190 -3.31 15.66 4.48
C VAL A 190 -4.23 16.73 5.11
N LEU A 191 -3.69 17.45 6.08
CA LEU A 191 -4.38 18.54 6.74
C LEU A 191 -4.15 19.74 5.84
N SER A 192 -5.23 20.25 5.25
CA SER A 192 -5.17 21.56 4.62
C SER A 192 -4.76 22.57 5.69
N LYS A 193 -3.49 22.98 5.68
CA LYS A 193 -2.97 24.02 6.58
C LYS A 193 -3.63 25.38 6.29
N GLY A 194 -4.11 25.55 5.07
CA GLY A 194 -4.89 26.70 4.64
C GLY A 194 -5.39 26.52 3.21
N THR A 195 -6.58 27.07 2.95
CA THR A 195 -7.15 27.24 1.62
C THR A 195 -7.38 28.73 1.40
N ALA A 196 -6.72 29.31 0.40
CA ALA A 196 -6.83 30.73 0.05
C ALA A 196 -7.38 30.88 -1.37
N TYR A 197 -8.29 31.82 -1.59
CA TYR A 197 -8.81 32.11 -2.92
C TYR A 197 -8.10 33.32 -3.53
N SER A 198 -7.44 33.13 -4.68
CA SER A 198 -6.85 34.21 -5.47
C SER A 198 -7.88 34.78 -6.44
N ARG A 199 -8.27 36.05 -6.24
CA ARG A 199 -9.18 36.74 -7.17
C ARG A 199 -8.53 37.10 -8.51
N ASN A 200 -7.20 37.23 -8.54
CA ASN A 200 -6.49 37.61 -9.75
C ASN A 200 -6.40 36.43 -10.72
N SER A 201 -6.18 35.23 -10.17
CA SER A 201 -6.00 33.99 -10.94
C SER A 201 -7.26 33.11 -10.95
N SER A 202 -8.33 33.54 -10.26
CA SER A 202 -9.61 32.83 -10.14
C SER A 202 -9.48 31.35 -9.74
N LEU A 203 -8.60 31.04 -8.80
CA LEU A 203 -8.34 29.68 -8.30
C LEU A 203 -8.12 29.67 -6.79
N TRP A 204 -8.20 28.49 -6.18
CA TRP A 204 -7.80 28.24 -4.80
C TRP A 204 -6.37 27.71 -4.73
N GLU A 205 -5.59 28.29 -3.84
CA GLU A 205 -4.30 27.78 -3.38
C GLU A 205 -4.53 26.97 -2.11
N VAL A 206 -4.25 25.67 -2.18
CA VAL A 206 -4.39 24.74 -1.06
C VAL A 206 -3.02 24.25 -0.68
N VAL A 207 -2.60 24.52 0.56
CA VAL A 207 -1.36 23.98 1.12
C VAL A 207 -1.68 22.68 1.83
N VAL A 208 -1.01 21.62 1.40
CA VAL A 208 -1.15 20.27 1.95
C VAL A 208 0.19 19.81 2.51
N GLU A 209 0.18 19.17 3.67
CA GLU A 209 1.30 18.35 4.12
C GLU A 209 1.19 17.01 3.40
N VAL A 210 2.28 16.63 2.73
CA VAL A 210 2.31 15.42 1.92
C VAL A 210 3.48 14.60 2.39
N ASP A 211 3.19 13.37 2.77
CA ASP A 211 4.23 12.39 3.08
C ASP A 211 5.12 12.15 1.86
N ASN A 212 6.37 11.75 2.07
CA ASN A 212 7.35 11.49 1.02
C ASN A 212 7.03 10.25 0.15
N SER A 213 5.78 9.78 0.11
CA SER A 213 5.36 8.68 -0.74
C SER A 213 5.26 9.09 -2.21
N ALA A 214 5.60 8.15 -3.09
CA ALA A 214 5.71 8.36 -4.53
C ALA A 214 4.36 8.56 -5.25
N GLU A 215 3.23 8.36 -4.57
CA GLU A 215 1.89 8.60 -5.12
C GLU A 215 0.92 9.13 -4.06
N GLN A 216 0.04 10.05 -4.46
CA GLN A 216 -0.99 10.63 -3.60
C GLN A 216 -2.37 10.51 -4.25
N ALA A 217 -3.27 9.78 -3.60
CA ALA A 217 -4.67 9.67 -3.99
C ALA A 217 -5.53 10.67 -3.22
N LEU A 218 -5.97 11.73 -3.91
CA LEU A 218 -6.71 12.83 -3.32
C LEU A 218 -8.17 12.84 -3.80
N LEU A 219 -9.08 13.12 -2.88
CA LEU A 219 -10.47 13.45 -3.14
C LEU A 219 -10.68 14.94 -2.92
N VAL A 220 -11.09 15.63 -3.97
CA VAL A 220 -11.58 17.01 -3.89
C VAL A 220 -13.09 16.98 -3.84
N SER A 221 -13.62 17.51 -2.75
CA SER A 221 -15.05 17.63 -2.52
C SER A 221 -15.40 19.09 -2.22
N GLY A 222 -16.69 19.39 -2.18
CA GLY A 222 -17.13 20.66 -1.64
C GLY A 222 -18.60 20.65 -1.30
N ARG A 223 -19.08 21.78 -0.77
CA ARG A 223 -20.49 21.90 -0.44
C ARG A 223 -21.35 21.78 -1.70
N PRO A 224 -22.46 21.04 -1.67
CA PRO A 224 -23.34 20.90 -2.83
C PRO A 224 -24.09 22.22 -3.06
N VAL A 225 -23.50 23.11 -3.86
CA VAL A 225 -24.13 24.35 -4.30
C VAL A 225 -24.58 24.19 -5.75
N MET A 226 -25.83 24.55 -5.99
CA MET A 226 -26.39 24.52 -7.34
C MET A 226 -26.00 25.79 -8.12
N LEU A 227 -25.41 25.59 -9.29
CA LEU A 227 -25.01 26.60 -10.26
C LEU A 227 -25.66 26.24 -11.59
N ASP A 228 -26.60 27.05 -12.07
CA ASP A 228 -27.33 26.80 -13.32
C ASP A 228 -27.93 25.40 -13.45
N ASN A 229 -28.60 24.94 -12.38
CA ASN A 229 -29.19 23.59 -12.25
C ASN A 229 -28.17 22.43 -12.30
N CYS A 230 -26.92 22.71 -11.97
CA CYS A 230 -25.83 21.75 -11.91
C CYS A 230 -25.12 21.79 -10.55
N PHE A 231 -24.54 20.67 -10.15
CA PHE A 231 -23.59 20.60 -9.04
C PHE A 231 -22.16 20.42 -9.56
N VAL A 232 -21.19 20.75 -8.70
CA VAL A 232 -19.81 20.30 -8.85
C VAL A 232 -19.72 18.92 -8.21
N GLY A 233 -19.35 17.91 -8.99
CA GLY A 233 -19.13 16.56 -8.49
C GLY A 233 -17.80 16.46 -7.75
N ASP A 234 -17.74 15.53 -6.80
CA ASP A 234 -16.48 15.17 -6.17
C ASP A 234 -15.53 14.54 -7.21
N THR A 235 -14.24 14.79 -7.04
CA THR A 235 -13.21 14.46 -8.03
C THR A 235 -12.06 13.73 -7.35
N GLN A 236 -11.73 12.55 -7.86
CA GLN A 236 -10.53 11.81 -7.45
C GLN A 236 -9.37 12.17 -8.36
N VAL A 237 -8.20 12.43 -7.77
CA VAL A 237 -6.97 12.80 -8.48
C VAL A 237 -5.82 11.97 -7.94
N LEU A 238 -5.05 11.39 -8.86
CA LEU A 238 -3.76 10.78 -8.57
C LEU A 238 -2.66 11.77 -8.91
N LEU A 239 -1.78 12.03 -7.95
CA LEU A 239 -0.56 12.79 -8.17
C LEU A 239 0.62 11.83 -8.08
N HIS A 240 1.42 11.80 -9.15
CA HIS A 240 2.61 10.97 -9.24
C HIS A 240 3.85 11.79 -8.89
N GLN A 241 4.77 11.17 -8.14
CA GLN A 241 6.11 11.69 -7.89
C GLN A 241 7.12 10.68 -8.42
N ALA A 242 8.12 11.19 -9.14
CA ALA A 242 9.23 10.37 -9.62
C ALA A 242 9.96 9.72 -8.42
N GLN A 243 10.13 8.41 -8.49
CA GLN A 243 10.83 7.61 -7.48
C GLN A 243 12.36 7.64 -7.68
N PHE A 244 12.80 7.86 -8.92
CA PHE A 244 14.21 7.83 -9.31
C PHE A 244 14.61 9.14 -10.01
N SER A 245 15.81 9.62 -9.67
CA SER A 245 16.46 10.73 -10.38
C SER A 245 17.08 10.26 -11.70
N ASP A 246 17.15 11.15 -12.68
CA ASP A 246 17.78 10.86 -13.97
C ASP A 246 19.23 10.41 -13.81
N SER A 247 19.55 9.25 -14.42
CA SER A 247 20.92 8.73 -14.42
C SER A 247 21.69 9.25 -15.64
N SER A 248 22.76 10.03 -15.41
CA SER A 248 23.66 10.45 -16.49
C SER A 248 24.80 9.43 -16.65
N VAL A 249 24.71 8.54 -17.63
CA VAL A 249 25.73 7.49 -17.88
C VAL A 249 26.40 7.69 -19.24
N SER A 250 27.74 7.57 -19.30
CA SER A 250 28.55 7.81 -20.51
C SER A 250 28.72 6.61 -21.45
N SER A 251 28.50 5.38 -20.96
CA SER A 251 28.57 4.13 -21.72
C SER A 251 27.49 3.16 -21.21
N SER A 252 26.66 2.66 -22.13
CA SER A 252 25.40 2.00 -21.79
C SER A 252 25.10 0.81 -22.70
N VAL A 253 24.58 -0.28 -22.11
CA VAL A 253 23.96 -1.38 -22.86
C VAL A 253 22.45 -1.16 -22.95
N SER A 254 21.88 -1.32 -24.15
CA SER A 254 20.43 -1.41 -24.32
C SER A 254 19.94 -2.74 -23.76
N LEU A 255 19.02 -2.68 -22.81
CA LEU A 255 18.41 -3.87 -22.23
C LEU A 255 17.31 -4.43 -23.14
N LYS A 256 17.06 -5.74 -23.04
CA LYS A 256 15.92 -6.41 -23.67
C LYS A 256 15.47 -7.60 -22.83
N GLY A 257 14.19 -7.91 -22.84
CA GLY A 257 13.62 -9.07 -22.17
C GLY A 257 14.05 -10.39 -22.82
N SER A 258 14.13 -11.45 -22.01
CA SER A 258 14.36 -12.82 -22.48
C SER A 258 13.13 -13.46 -23.11
N THR A 259 11.94 -12.90 -22.89
CA THR A 259 10.66 -13.40 -23.39
C THR A 259 10.17 -12.63 -24.62
N ALA A 260 9.45 -13.32 -25.51
CA ALA A 260 8.82 -12.69 -26.67
C ALA A 260 7.62 -11.81 -26.27
N VAL A 261 6.93 -12.19 -25.18
CA VAL A 261 5.75 -11.51 -24.66
C VAL A 261 6.17 -10.41 -23.68
N PRO A 262 5.60 -9.19 -23.80
CA PRO A 262 5.90 -8.09 -22.89
C PRO A 262 5.39 -8.38 -21.47
N VAL A 263 6.13 -7.92 -20.48
CA VAL A 263 5.80 -8.04 -19.05
C VAL A 263 5.88 -6.68 -18.40
N LEU A 264 4.91 -6.37 -17.55
CA LEU A 264 4.89 -5.15 -16.75
C LEU A 264 5.23 -5.47 -15.29
N VAL A 265 6.13 -4.67 -14.71
CA VAL A 265 6.47 -4.72 -13.29
C VAL A 265 6.17 -3.37 -12.68
N GLN A 266 5.32 -3.31 -11.67
CA GLN A 266 4.85 -2.06 -11.06
C GLN A 266 5.55 -1.82 -9.71
N SER A 267 5.71 -0.55 -9.33
CA SER A 267 6.27 -0.19 -8.03
C SER A 267 5.23 -0.38 -6.91
N PRO A 268 5.60 -0.98 -5.76
CA PRO A 268 4.66 -1.15 -4.65
C PRO A 268 4.17 0.16 -4.04
N VAL A 269 4.96 1.24 -4.19
CA VAL A 269 4.71 2.55 -3.57
C VAL A 269 4.05 3.57 -4.51
N SER A 270 3.99 3.28 -5.81
CA SER A 270 3.36 4.16 -6.81
C SER A 270 2.96 3.37 -8.04
N SER A 271 1.67 3.38 -8.32
CA SER A 271 1.11 2.77 -9.52
C SER A 271 1.52 3.47 -10.81
N GLY A 272 2.02 4.71 -10.73
CA GLY A 272 2.57 5.45 -11.85
C GLY A 272 4.03 5.17 -12.18
N VAL A 273 4.74 4.43 -11.31
CA VAL A 273 6.11 3.98 -11.59
C VAL A 273 6.07 2.51 -12.01
N ALA A 274 6.52 2.23 -13.23
CA ALA A 274 6.48 0.88 -13.78
C ALA A 274 7.59 0.64 -14.80
N LEU A 275 7.95 -0.64 -14.95
CA LEU A 275 8.91 -1.13 -15.92
C LEU A 275 8.21 -2.03 -16.95
N LEU A 276 8.26 -1.66 -18.22
CA LEU A 276 7.80 -2.48 -19.33
C LEU A 276 9.01 -3.22 -19.92
N ILE A 277 9.03 -4.54 -19.78
CA ILE A 277 10.08 -5.42 -20.32
C ILE A 277 9.53 -6.06 -21.60
N SER A 278 10.07 -5.69 -22.76
CA SER A 278 9.74 -6.28 -24.06
C SER A 278 10.92 -7.05 -24.63
N SER A 279 10.69 -7.84 -25.68
CA SER A 279 11.75 -8.57 -26.39
C SER A 279 12.79 -7.68 -27.09
N THR A 280 12.49 -6.40 -27.25
CA THR A 280 13.31 -5.42 -27.99
C THR A 280 13.98 -4.41 -27.07
N GLU A 281 13.27 -3.93 -26.06
CA GLU A 281 13.76 -2.95 -25.10
C GLU A 281 13.06 -3.02 -23.74
N VAL A 282 13.63 -2.29 -22.77
CA VAL A 282 13.05 -2.11 -21.43
C VAL A 282 12.76 -0.63 -21.22
N LEU A 283 11.52 -0.27 -20.92
CA LEU A 283 11.07 1.11 -20.70
C LEU A 283 10.69 1.32 -19.23
N LEU A 284 11.13 2.43 -18.66
CA LEU A 284 10.73 2.93 -17.34
C LEU A 284 9.77 4.10 -17.53
N THR A 285 8.66 4.10 -16.80
CA THR A 285 7.80 5.27 -16.61
C THR A 285 7.78 5.65 -15.13
N GLN A 286 7.62 6.95 -14.86
CA GLN A 286 7.45 7.48 -13.51
C GLN A 286 6.19 8.36 -13.38
N ASP A 287 5.31 8.32 -14.39
CA ASP A 287 4.13 9.17 -14.54
C ASP A 287 2.98 8.46 -15.28
N SER A 288 2.81 7.15 -15.04
CA SER A 288 1.74 6.34 -15.63
C SER A 288 1.72 6.34 -17.17
N PHE A 289 2.90 6.23 -17.79
CA PHE A 289 3.09 6.21 -19.24
C PHE A 289 2.66 7.49 -19.96
N LEU A 290 2.62 8.64 -19.25
CA LEU A 290 2.60 9.94 -19.92
C LEU A 290 3.95 10.19 -20.61
N THR A 291 5.04 9.76 -19.97
CA THR A 291 6.38 9.68 -20.53
C THR A 291 7.02 8.32 -20.27
N THR A 292 7.92 7.92 -21.17
CA THR A 292 8.66 6.67 -21.08
C THR A 292 10.10 6.88 -21.47
N GLU A 293 11.02 6.32 -20.71
CA GLU A 293 12.45 6.38 -20.95
C GLU A 293 13.04 4.96 -21.07
N LYS A 294 14.06 4.80 -21.91
CA LYS A 294 14.75 3.51 -22.04
C LYS A 294 15.62 3.28 -20.80
N LEU A 295 15.42 2.14 -20.14
CA LEU A 295 16.25 1.78 -19.01
C LEU A 295 17.64 1.37 -19.48
N ILE A 296 18.66 1.95 -18.85
CA ILE A 296 20.06 1.78 -19.18
C ILE A 296 20.83 1.31 -17.94
N ILE A 297 21.67 0.29 -18.11
CA ILE A 297 22.61 -0.16 -17.07
C ILE A 297 24.05 0.09 -17.56
N PRO A 298 24.93 0.66 -16.71
CA PRO A 298 26.35 0.85 -17.04
C PRO A 298 27.08 -0.46 -17.39
N ASP A 299 27.95 -0.41 -18.40
CA ASP A 299 28.71 -1.58 -18.89
C ASP A 299 29.60 -2.25 -17.83
N ASP A 300 30.13 -1.47 -16.89
CA ASP A 300 30.98 -1.94 -15.79
C ASP A 300 30.21 -2.78 -14.77
N VAL A 301 28.91 -2.51 -14.60
CA VAL A 301 27.99 -3.31 -13.78
C VAL A 301 27.64 -4.62 -14.48
N LEU A 302 27.40 -4.59 -15.79
CA LEU A 302 27.02 -5.77 -16.60
C LEU A 302 28.19 -6.66 -17.06
N GLN A 303 29.44 -6.18 -16.97
CA GLN A 303 30.65 -6.91 -17.37
C GLN A 303 30.60 -7.47 -18.81
N SER A 304 30.26 -6.64 -19.79
CA SER A 304 30.25 -6.98 -21.23
C SER A 304 29.18 -8.01 -21.65
N CYS A 305 28.01 -7.98 -21.01
CA CYS A 305 26.85 -8.78 -21.43
C CYS A 305 25.99 -8.08 -22.50
N ASN A 306 25.15 -8.84 -23.20
CA ASN A 306 24.23 -8.38 -24.25
C ASN A 306 22.96 -7.66 -23.72
N GLY A 307 22.84 -7.44 -22.41
CA GLY A 307 21.70 -6.72 -21.80
C GLY A 307 20.41 -7.53 -21.65
N GLU A 308 20.46 -8.87 -21.69
CA GLU A 308 19.26 -9.70 -21.54
C GLU A 308 18.75 -9.73 -20.08
N VAL A 309 17.47 -9.36 -19.91
CA VAL A 309 16.76 -9.26 -18.64
C VAL A 309 15.82 -10.45 -18.47
N GLN A 310 15.98 -11.17 -17.36
CA GLN A 310 15.18 -12.35 -17.00
C GLN A 310 14.00 -11.99 -16.07
N GLY A 311 14.13 -10.90 -15.31
CA GLY A 311 13.08 -10.42 -14.41
C GLY A 311 13.49 -9.11 -13.74
N ALA A 312 12.51 -8.41 -13.20
CA ALA A 312 12.71 -7.22 -12.37
C ALA A 312 11.72 -7.18 -11.20
N ALA A 313 12.05 -6.44 -10.16
CA ALA A 313 11.16 -6.13 -9.04
C ALA A 313 11.52 -4.78 -8.43
N PHE A 314 10.51 -4.03 -8.02
CA PHE A 314 10.67 -2.78 -7.26
C PHE A 314 10.53 -3.06 -5.76
N THR A 315 11.41 -2.47 -4.96
CA THR A 315 11.17 -2.22 -3.54
C THR A 315 10.77 -0.75 -3.35
N ALA A 316 10.44 -0.33 -2.12
CA ALA A 316 10.12 1.07 -1.82
C ALA A 316 11.24 2.05 -2.25
N SER A 317 12.51 1.65 -2.15
CA SER A 317 13.65 2.52 -2.46
C SER A 317 14.49 2.12 -3.68
N SER A 318 14.29 0.93 -4.26
CA SER A 318 15.23 0.41 -5.25
C SER A 318 14.55 -0.39 -6.36
N LEU A 319 15.12 -0.36 -7.57
CA LEU A 319 14.77 -1.28 -8.65
C LEU A 319 15.83 -2.38 -8.74
N TYR A 320 15.40 -3.64 -8.69
CA TYR A 320 16.25 -4.80 -8.88
C TYR A 320 15.98 -5.46 -10.23
N VAL A 321 17.04 -5.83 -10.94
CA VAL A 321 16.97 -6.48 -12.26
C VAL A 321 17.90 -7.69 -12.27
N ILE A 322 17.39 -8.85 -12.67
CA ILE A 322 18.23 -9.98 -13.04
C ILE A 322 18.60 -9.81 -14.51
N ALA A 323 19.85 -9.42 -14.74
CA ALA A 323 20.44 -9.33 -16.07
C ALA A 323 21.64 -10.27 -16.13
N CYS A 324 21.67 -11.14 -17.13
CA CYS A 324 22.83 -12.01 -17.39
C CYS A 324 23.22 -12.86 -16.16
N ASN A 325 22.24 -13.53 -15.55
CA ASN A 325 22.37 -14.32 -14.32
C ASN A 325 22.95 -13.55 -13.12
N SER A 326 22.89 -12.22 -13.14
CA SER A 326 23.43 -11.33 -12.12
C SER A 326 22.35 -10.38 -11.62
N LEU A 327 22.33 -10.16 -10.31
CA LEU A 327 21.40 -9.21 -9.70
C LEU A 327 22.02 -7.81 -9.73
N CYS A 328 21.35 -6.87 -10.38
CA CYS A 328 21.71 -5.46 -10.43
C CYS A 328 20.68 -4.65 -9.65
N ARG A 329 21.10 -3.57 -8.99
CA ARG A 329 20.24 -2.69 -8.21
C ARG A 329 20.43 -1.24 -8.66
N MET A 330 19.34 -0.51 -8.85
CA MET A 330 19.30 0.93 -9.01
C MET A 330 18.72 1.56 -7.74
N ALA A 331 19.45 2.48 -7.13
CA ALA A 331 18.96 3.28 -5.99
C ALA A 331 18.16 4.51 -6.47
N GLN A 332 17.42 5.16 -5.56
CA GLN A 332 16.58 6.36 -5.85
C GLN A 332 17.35 7.51 -6.52
N ASN A 333 18.64 7.66 -6.25
CA ASN A 333 19.49 8.67 -6.89
C ASN A 333 19.94 8.29 -8.32
N GLY A 334 19.48 7.16 -8.86
CA GLY A 334 19.82 6.65 -10.19
C GLY A 334 21.14 5.86 -10.26
N THR A 335 21.83 5.63 -9.13
CA THR A 335 23.10 4.89 -9.15
C THR A 335 22.89 3.38 -9.24
N TRP A 336 23.65 2.73 -10.11
CA TRP A 336 23.64 1.28 -10.30
C TRP A 336 24.77 0.57 -9.56
N GLU A 337 24.45 -0.57 -8.95
CA GLU A 337 25.43 -1.47 -8.37
C GLU A 337 25.08 -2.94 -8.65
N ARG A 338 26.09 -3.81 -8.60
CA ARG A 338 25.90 -5.26 -8.68
C ARG A 338 25.76 -5.84 -7.29
N VAL A 339 24.72 -6.62 -7.06
CA VAL A 339 24.45 -7.26 -5.77
C VAL A 339 25.06 -8.66 -5.77
N ILE A 340 25.94 -8.92 -4.81
CA ILE A 340 26.58 -10.23 -4.65
C ILE A 340 25.68 -11.12 -3.80
N VAL A 341 25.15 -12.19 -4.39
CA VAL A 341 24.40 -13.23 -3.67
C VAL A 341 25.36 -14.38 -3.35
N GLN A 342 25.64 -14.59 -2.07
CA GLN A 342 26.56 -15.64 -1.64
C GLN A 342 25.89 -17.02 -1.68
N GLY A 343 26.62 -18.06 -2.11
CA GLY A 343 26.14 -19.45 -2.04
C GLY A 343 25.14 -19.86 -3.13
N VAL A 344 25.00 -19.08 -4.20
CA VAL A 344 24.13 -19.42 -5.35
C VAL A 344 24.67 -20.64 -6.10
N SER A 345 23.81 -21.63 -6.30
CA SER A 345 24.02 -22.77 -7.19
C SER A 345 22.94 -22.80 -8.29
N GLY A 346 23.35 -22.94 -9.55
CA GLY A 346 22.42 -23.07 -10.68
C GLY A 346 21.94 -21.77 -11.35
N GLY A 347 22.44 -20.60 -10.92
CA GLY A 347 22.03 -19.30 -11.46
C GLY A 347 20.68 -18.82 -10.90
N LEU A 348 20.44 -17.51 -10.97
CA LEU A 348 19.17 -16.92 -10.52
C LEU A 348 18.09 -17.19 -11.57
N VAL A 349 16.89 -17.58 -11.12
CA VAL A 349 15.75 -17.92 -11.98
C VAL A 349 14.63 -16.88 -11.88
N GLY A 350 14.45 -16.29 -10.70
CA GLY A 350 13.42 -15.27 -10.50
C GLY A 350 13.69 -14.38 -9.29
N LEU A 351 12.96 -13.27 -9.24
CA LEU A 351 12.85 -12.38 -8.10
C LEU A 351 11.42 -11.86 -7.98
N LYS A 352 11.01 -11.53 -6.76
CA LYS A 352 9.71 -10.93 -6.46
C LYS A 352 9.86 -10.00 -5.26
N ALA A 353 9.17 -8.88 -5.29
CA ALA A 353 8.99 -7.98 -4.17
C ALA A 353 7.49 -7.84 -3.87
N ARG A 354 7.14 -7.10 -2.82
CA ARG A 354 5.74 -6.80 -2.53
C ARG A 354 5.10 -6.08 -3.71
N GLU A 355 3.85 -6.42 -4.00
CA GLU A 355 3.07 -5.75 -5.05
C GLU A 355 2.43 -4.45 -4.55
N ARG A 356 2.33 -4.29 -3.22
CA ARG A 356 1.81 -3.07 -2.57
C ARG A 356 2.56 -2.74 -1.30
N HIS A 357 2.67 -1.44 -1.08
CA HIS A 357 3.17 -0.83 0.14
C HIS A 357 2.31 -1.23 1.34
N SER A 358 2.93 -1.68 2.43
CA SER A 358 2.27 -1.90 3.72
C SER A 358 2.93 -1.02 4.77
N ARG A 359 2.23 0.04 5.18
CA ARG A 359 2.72 0.96 6.24
C ARG A 359 2.61 0.39 7.64
N VAL A 360 1.94 -0.74 7.79
CA VAL A 360 1.78 -1.44 9.06
C VAL A 360 2.65 -2.70 9.06
N GLY A 361 3.52 -2.76 10.06
CA GLY A 361 4.46 -3.85 10.26
C GLY A 361 5.24 -3.64 11.56
N ARG A 362 5.77 -4.72 12.15
CA ARG A 362 6.87 -4.57 13.11
C ARG A 362 8.05 -3.93 12.38
N ALA A 363 8.92 -3.21 13.10
CA ALA A 363 10.15 -2.58 12.56
C ALA A 363 11.19 -3.56 11.94
N GLN A 364 10.78 -4.78 11.58
CA GLN A 364 11.52 -5.84 10.93
C GLN A 364 11.00 -6.16 9.52
N VAL A 365 9.76 -5.80 9.18
CA VAL A 365 9.14 -6.15 7.90
C VAL A 365 8.61 -4.90 7.24
N ASP A 366 9.20 -4.59 6.09
CA ASP A 366 9.07 -3.32 5.39
C ASP A 366 8.99 -3.60 3.88
N ASP A 367 8.63 -2.60 3.09
CA ASP A 367 8.53 -2.68 1.62
C ASP A 367 9.89 -2.74 0.91
N GLU A 368 10.94 -2.95 1.69
CA GLU A 368 12.28 -3.34 1.25
C GLU A 368 12.47 -4.85 1.11
N CYS A 369 11.45 -5.65 1.45
CA CYS A 369 11.48 -7.09 1.29
C CYS A 369 11.64 -7.51 -0.17
N LEU A 370 12.66 -8.34 -0.42
CA LEU A 370 12.95 -8.91 -1.73
C LEU A 370 13.21 -10.40 -1.59
N ALA A 371 12.50 -11.19 -2.39
CA ALA A 371 12.78 -12.61 -2.58
C ALA A 371 13.50 -12.84 -3.91
N VAL A 372 14.57 -13.63 -3.89
CA VAL A 372 15.34 -14.03 -5.07
C VAL A 372 15.57 -15.53 -4.99
N TRP A 373 15.40 -16.27 -6.07
CA TRP A 373 15.55 -17.73 -6.03
C TRP A 373 16.28 -18.31 -7.23
N THR A 374 16.85 -19.49 -7.00
CA THR A 374 17.30 -20.43 -8.03
C THR A 374 16.23 -21.52 -8.20
N SER A 375 16.51 -22.55 -8.99
CA SER A 375 15.59 -23.68 -9.11
C SER A 375 15.32 -24.41 -7.78
N THR A 376 16.16 -24.28 -6.75
CA THR A 376 16.00 -25.00 -5.47
C THR A 376 16.39 -24.19 -4.21
N GLN A 377 16.97 -23.01 -4.35
CA GLN A 377 17.41 -22.17 -3.24
C GLN A 377 16.62 -20.86 -3.22
N LEU A 378 16.13 -20.47 -2.05
CA LEU A 378 15.46 -19.19 -1.81
C LEU A 378 16.40 -18.27 -1.03
N PHE A 379 16.46 -17.01 -1.42
CA PHE A 379 17.18 -15.95 -0.73
C PHE A 379 16.24 -14.80 -0.41
N LEU A 380 16.29 -14.31 0.83
CA LEU A 380 15.45 -13.21 1.31
C LEU A 380 16.31 -12.04 1.77
N LYS A 381 15.85 -10.83 1.49
CA LYS A 381 16.38 -9.58 2.05
C LYS A 381 15.26 -8.95 2.89
N SER A 382 15.53 -8.61 4.14
CA SER A 382 14.66 -7.76 4.98
C SER A 382 15.23 -6.34 5.09
N SER A 383 14.47 -5.39 5.66
CA SER A 383 14.93 -4.01 5.87
C SER A 383 16.13 -3.88 6.80
N ARG A 384 16.36 -4.85 7.70
CA ARG A 384 17.49 -4.82 8.65
C ARG A 384 18.78 -5.39 8.07
N GLU A 385 18.66 -6.20 7.02
CA GLU A 385 19.79 -6.89 6.42
C GLU A 385 20.19 -6.21 5.12
N SER A 386 21.44 -5.75 5.06
CA SER A 386 22.00 -5.19 3.83
C SER A 386 22.24 -6.23 2.74
N SER A 387 22.17 -7.53 3.07
CA SER A 387 22.50 -8.66 2.20
C SER A 387 21.36 -9.65 2.07
N LEU A 388 21.32 -10.36 0.95
CA LEU A 388 20.42 -11.49 0.72
C LEU A 388 20.90 -12.72 1.50
N GLU A 389 20.05 -13.27 2.36
CA GLU A 389 20.32 -14.47 3.17
C GLU A 389 19.67 -15.72 2.60
N LEU A 390 20.34 -16.88 2.72
CA LEU A 390 19.82 -18.16 2.27
C LEU A 390 18.74 -18.67 3.22
N THR A 391 17.52 -18.82 2.72
CA THR A 391 16.37 -19.37 3.46
C THR A 391 16.14 -20.82 3.06
N SER A 392 16.41 -21.75 3.98
CA SER A 392 16.26 -23.18 3.71
C SER A 392 14.78 -23.63 3.66
N LEU A 393 14.40 -24.31 2.58
CA LEU A 393 13.07 -24.91 2.41
C LEU A 393 12.80 -26.02 3.46
N PRO A 394 11.54 -26.26 3.86
CA PRO A 394 11.15 -27.18 4.93
C PRO A 394 11.13 -28.66 4.49
N THR A 395 12.21 -29.13 3.89
CA THR A 395 12.31 -30.49 3.30
C THR A 395 12.05 -31.63 4.29
N LYS A 396 12.38 -31.44 5.57
CA LYS A 396 12.07 -32.42 6.64
C LYS A 396 10.58 -32.51 6.93
N GLN A 397 9.88 -31.38 7.00
CA GLN A 397 8.42 -31.35 7.22
C GLN A 397 7.70 -31.95 6.01
N LEU A 398 8.14 -31.62 4.79
CA LEU A 398 7.62 -32.23 3.56
C LEU A 398 7.78 -33.77 3.56
N GLY A 399 8.95 -34.27 3.98
CA GLY A 399 9.20 -35.69 4.16
C GLY A 399 8.26 -36.36 5.16
N ALA A 400 8.00 -35.70 6.30
CA ALA A 400 7.06 -36.20 7.32
C ALA A 400 5.61 -36.24 6.82
N SER A 401 5.24 -35.33 5.92
CA SER A 401 3.92 -35.25 5.28
C SER A 401 3.76 -36.16 4.06
N GLY A 402 4.73 -37.05 3.79
CA GLY A 402 4.64 -38.06 2.72
C GLY A 402 5.14 -37.63 1.34
N TYR A 403 5.89 -36.52 1.25
CA TYR A 403 6.50 -36.02 0.01
C TYR A 403 8.00 -36.33 -0.08
N SER A 404 8.53 -36.41 -1.30
CA SER A 404 9.97 -36.51 -1.51
C SER A 404 10.71 -35.29 -0.97
N ASN A 405 11.84 -35.52 -0.30
CA ASN A 405 12.66 -34.48 0.33
C ASN A 405 14.03 -34.27 -0.35
N ASN A 406 14.31 -34.95 -1.48
CA ASN A 406 15.62 -34.95 -2.13
C ASN A 406 15.89 -33.66 -2.94
N SER A 407 14.87 -33.14 -3.63
CA SER A 407 14.93 -31.86 -4.35
C SER A 407 13.52 -31.29 -4.46
N VAL A 408 13.34 -30.05 -4.04
CA VAL A 408 12.05 -29.34 -4.08
C VAL A 408 12.22 -28.16 -5.03
N PRO A 409 11.80 -28.28 -6.30
CA PRO A 409 11.88 -27.19 -7.25
C PRO A 409 10.98 -26.02 -6.83
N ILE A 410 11.54 -24.81 -6.84
CA ILE A 410 10.80 -23.56 -6.66
C ILE A 410 10.26 -23.14 -8.03
N LEU A 411 8.95 -22.93 -8.10
CA LEU A 411 8.25 -22.53 -9.34
C LEU A 411 8.04 -21.02 -9.38
N ASP A 412 7.51 -20.45 -8.29
CA ASP A 412 7.29 -19.01 -8.16
C ASP A 412 7.20 -18.59 -6.68
N VAL A 413 7.27 -17.29 -6.41
CA VAL A 413 7.18 -16.70 -5.08
C VAL A 413 6.28 -15.47 -5.13
N SER A 414 5.42 -15.30 -4.12
CA SER A 414 4.51 -14.15 -4.03
C SER A 414 4.25 -13.74 -2.60
N PHE A 415 3.97 -12.45 -2.39
CA PHE A 415 3.69 -11.89 -1.06
C PHE A 415 2.17 -11.75 -0.87
N PRO A 416 1.58 -12.34 0.19
CA PRO A 416 0.17 -12.16 0.53
C PRO A 416 -0.10 -10.77 1.13
N SER A 417 -1.40 -10.50 1.36
CA SER A 417 -1.88 -9.27 2.03
C SER A 417 -1.35 -9.13 3.46
N ASP A 418 -1.00 -10.24 4.11
CA ASP A 418 -0.30 -10.21 5.39
C ASP A 418 1.16 -9.81 5.17
N PRO A 419 1.59 -8.64 5.70
CA PRO A 419 2.93 -8.15 5.47
C PRO A 419 3.99 -8.93 6.23
N GLU A 420 3.66 -9.84 7.15
CA GLU A 420 4.64 -10.70 7.84
C GLU A 420 4.84 -12.07 7.16
N GLU A 421 4.21 -12.32 6.01
CA GLU A 421 4.27 -13.63 5.33
C GLU A 421 4.82 -13.59 3.89
N LEU A 422 5.24 -14.77 3.43
CA LEU A 422 5.70 -15.07 2.08
C LEU A 422 5.16 -16.44 1.62
N GLY A 423 4.53 -16.47 0.45
CA GLY A 423 4.11 -17.70 -0.22
C GLY A 423 5.12 -18.18 -1.25
N VAL A 424 5.49 -19.45 -1.19
CA VAL A 424 6.43 -20.10 -2.12
C VAL A 424 5.75 -21.26 -2.82
N LEU A 425 5.62 -21.18 -4.14
CA LEU A 425 5.08 -22.26 -4.96
C LEU A 425 6.17 -23.28 -5.27
N VAL A 426 5.94 -24.53 -4.91
CA VAL A 426 6.90 -25.61 -5.12
C VAL A 426 6.29 -26.81 -5.82
N GLN A 427 7.13 -27.56 -6.52
CA GLN A 427 6.79 -28.88 -7.03
C GLN A 427 7.25 -29.95 -6.05
N VAL A 428 6.35 -30.87 -5.70
CA VAL A 428 6.62 -32.00 -4.81
C VAL A 428 6.21 -33.31 -5.45
N LEU A 429 6.91 -34.39 -5.10
CA LEU A 429 6.60 -35.76 -5.54
C LEU A 429 5.96 -36.53 -4.38
N THR A 430 4.84 -37.21 -4.62
CA THR A 430 4.23 -38.10 -3.63
C THR A 430 5.01 -39.42 -3.52
N ALA A 431 4.75 -40.19 -2.45
CA ALA A 431 5.26 -41.55 -2.31
C ALA A 431 4.85 -42.49 -3.46
N GLU A 432 3.74 -42.18 -4.15
CA GLU A 432 3.23 -42.94 -5.30
C GLU A 432 3.88 -42.53 -6.63
N GLY A 433 4.70 -41.46 -6.63
CA GLY A 433 5.42 -40.97 -7.80
C GLY A 433 4.69 -39.86 -8.59
N ASP A 434 3.58 -39.35 -8.07
CA ASP A 434 2.82 -38.28 -8.71
C ASP A 434 3.44 -36.91 -8.42
N ASN A 435 3.52 -36.07 -9.44
CA ASN A 435 3.87 -34.67 -9.29
C ASN A 435 2.67 -33.88 -8.75
N LYS A 436 2.92 -33.05 -7.73
CA LYS A 436 1.96 -32.11 -7.19
C LYS A 436 2.59 -30.73 -7.07
N VAL A 437 1.75 -29.72 -7.18
CA VAL A 437 2.14 -28.33 -6.93
C VAL A 437 1.49 -27.89 -5.64
N MET A 438 2.26 -27.28 -4.74
CA MET A 438 1.77 -26.80 -3.46
C MET A 438 2.39 -25.46 -3.11
N THR A 439 1.68 -24.67 -2.30
CA THR A 439 2.19 -23.44 -1.71
C THR A 439 2.73 -23.72 -0.32
N LEU A 440 3.92 -23.22 0.00
CA LEU A 440 4.49 -23.18 1.33
C LEU A 440 4.37 -21.75 1.86
N GLN A 441 3.99 -21.59 3.12
CA GLN A 441 3.92 -20.27 3.75
C GLN A 441 5.10 -20.12 4.71
N TYR A 442 5.79 -18.99 4.61
CA TYR A 442 6.93 -18.64 5.45
C TYR A 442 6.60 -17.38 6.25
N ASP A 443 6.68 -17.51 7.57
CA ASP A 443 6.53 -16.41 8.52
C ASP A 443 7.88 -15.70 8.67
N LEU A 444 7.96 -14.44 8.22
CA LEU A 444 9.19 -13.66 8.15
C LEU A 444 9.76 -13.36 9.56
N PRO A 445 8.97 -12.94 10.57
CA PRO A 445 9.50 -12.67 11.91
C PRO A 445 9.99 -13.90 12.67
N THR A 446 9.25 -15.00 12.63
CA THR A 446 9.56 -16.21 13.42
C THR A 446 10.47 -17.17 12.67
N THR A 447 10.64 -16.99 11.36
CA THR A 447 11.39 -17.87 10.46
C THR A 447 10.82 -19.29 10.38
N ILE A 448 9.53 -19.44 10.64
CA ILE A 448 8.83 -20.73 10.68
C ILE A 448 8.09 -20.97 9.36
N TRP A 449 8.19 -22.21 8.87
CA TRP A 449 7.41 -22.68 7.73
C TRP A 449 6.10 -23.31 8.20
N SER A 450 5.01 -22.99 7.50
CA SER A 450 3.74 -23.70 7.58
C SER A 450 3.36 -24.29 6.22
N LEU A 451 2.75 -25.47 6.27
CA LEU A 451 2.26 -26.19 5.09
C LEU A 451 0.75 -26.02 5.04
N PRO A 452 0.21 -25.04 4.30
CA PRO A 452 -1.24 -24.93 4.11
C PRO A 452 -1.79 -26.13 3.35
N GLU A 453 -3.09 -26.40 3.50
CA GLU A 453 -3.78 -27.52 2.85
C GLU A 453 -3.95 -27.38 1.33
N PHE A 454 -3.46 -26.28 0.73
CA PHE A 454 -3.54 -26.05 -0.70
C PHE A 454 -2.58 -26.94 -1.50
N ILE A 455 -3.13 -27.98 -2.11
CA ILE A 455 -2.40 -28.95 -2.94
C ILE A 455 -3.14 -29.13 -4.26
N MET A 456 -2.50 -28.79 -5.36
CA MET A 456 -3.03 -29.02 -6.71
C MET A 456 -2.48 -30.33 -7.28
N GLN A 457 -3.38 -31.13 -7.85
CA GLN A 457 -2.99 -32.26 -8.69
C GLN A 457 -2.80 -31.75 -10.12
N HIS A 458 -1.58 -31.86 -10.65
CA HIS A 458 -1.32 -31.47 -12.03
C HIS A 458 -0.44 -32.52 -12.73
N SER A 459 -0.71 -32.74 -14.01
CA SER A 459 -0.18 -33.88 -14.76
C SER A 459 1.17 -33.62 -15.45
N SER A 460 1.69 -32.38 -15.43
CA SER A 460 2.95 -32.03 -16.09
C SER A 460 3.79 -31.00 -15.33
N ALA A 461 5.11 -31.03 -15.50
CA ALA A 461 5.98 -29.95 -15.02
C ALA A 461 5.81 -28.75 -15.96
N GLY A 462 5.10 -27.72 -15.51
CA GLY A 462 4.82 -26.50 -16.27
C GLY A 462 5.46 -25.26 -15.63
N ASN A 463 5.50 -24.16 -16.38
CA ASN A 463 5.82 -22.84 -15.83
C ASN A 463 4.58 -22.33 -15.11
N PHE A 464 4.62 -22.30 -13.78
CA PHE A 464 3.53 -21.80 -12.97
C PHE A 464 3.83 -20.41 -12.44
N SER A 465 2.77 -19.64 -12.22
CA SER A 465 2.85 -18.34 -11.54
C SER A 465 1.87 -18.29 -10.37
N LEU A 466 2.19 -17.50 -9.36
CA LEU A 466 1.46 -17.35 -8.11
C LEU A 466 1.13 -15.87 -7.84
N LEU A 467 -0.14 -15.58 -7.57
CA LEU A 467 -0.64 -14.26 -7.20
C LEU A 467 -1.58 -14.37 -6.01
N TYR A 468 -1.35 -13.60 -4.94
CA TYR A 468 -2.31 -13.47 -3.84
C TYR A 468 -3.27 -12.31 -4.10
N LEU A 469 -4.55 -12.51 -3.80
CA LEU A 469 -5.55 -11.45 -3.86
C LEU A 469 -5.56 -10.66 -2.55
N ALA A 470 -6.08 -9.43 -2.62
CA ALA A 470 -6.38 -8.62 -1.44
C ALA A 470 -7.51 -9.28 -0.63
N SER A 471 -7.15 -10.05 0.40
CA SER A 471 -8.06 -10.78 1.31
C SER A 471 -7.43 -10.91 2.70
N ALA A 472 -8.25 -11.02 3.74
CA ALA A 472 -7.74 -11.35 5.08
C ALA A 472 -7.19 -12.78 5.15
N MET A 473 -7.69 -13.67 4.28
CA MET A 473 -7.19 -15.03 4.14
C MET A 473 -6.20 -15.11 2.97
N PRO A 474 -5.25 -16.06 2.96
CA PRO A 474 -4.26 -16.21 1.90
C PRO A 474 -4.88 -16.81 0.63
N GLU A 475 -5.78 -16.06 0.00
CA GLU A 475 -6.44 -16.43 -1.25
C GLU A 475 -5.50 -16.21 -2.43
N ALA A 476 -5.33 -17.25 -3.24
CA ALA A 476 -4.29 -17.29 -4.27
C ALA A 476 -4.82 -17.80 -5.60
N LEU A 477 -4.38 -17.15 -6.67
CA LEU A 477 -4.47 -17.63 -8.04
C LEU A 477 -3.15 -18.29 -8.40
N VAL A 478 -3.23 -19.53 -8.89
CA VAL A 478 -2.10 -20.25 -9.47
C VAL A 478 -2.46 -20.67 -10.87
N TRP A 479 -1.61 -20.34 -11.83
CA TRP A 479 -1.87 -20.65 -13.22
C TRP A 479 -0.65 -21.19 -13.95
N ASP A 480 -0.92 -21.99 -14.96
CA ASP A 480 -0.01 -22.34 -16.04
C ASP A 480 -0.52 -21.67 -17.33
N PRO A 481 0.15 -21.81 -18.50
CA PRO A 481 -0.33 -21.20 -19.74
C PRO A 481 -1.73 -21.63 -20.21
N SER A 482 -2.33 -22.69 -19.63
CA SER A 482 -3.60 -23.29 -20.03
C SER A 482 -4.70 -23.26 -18.96
N ASN A 483 -4.36 -23.27 -17.67
CA ASN A 483 -5.33 -23.41 -16.57
C ASN A 483 -5.07 -22.40 -15.46
N VAL A 484 -6.16 -21.94 -14.82
CA VAL A 484 -6.13 -21.13 -13.61
C VAL A 484 -6.85 -21.86 -12.49
N THR A 485 -6.17 -22.03 -11.36
CA THR A 485 -6.74 -22.56 -10.12
C THR A 485 -6.84 -21.43 -9.11
N TYR A 486 -7.96 -21.36 -8.41
CA TYR A 486 -8.24 -20.35 -7.41
C TYR A 486 -8.48 -21.00 -6.04
N SER A 487 -7.69 -20.58 -5.05
CA SER A 487 -7.89 -20.91 -3.64
C SER A 487 -8.65 -19.77 -2.96
N PHE A 488 -9.80 -20.07 -2.38
CA PHE A 488 -10.66 -19.11 -1.70
C PHE A 488 -10.99 -19.60 -0.29
N SER A 489 -11.60 -18.74 0.53
CA SER A 489 -11.72 -18.98 1.97
C SER A 489 -12.52 -20.26 2.34
N ASN A 490 -13.39 -20.73 1.44
CA ASN A 490 -14.23 -21.92 1.59
C ASN A 490 -13.74 -23.17 0.81
N GLY A 491 -12.54 -23.16 0.22
CA GLY A 491 -11.98 -24.32 -0.48
C GLY A 491 -11.17 -23.97 -1.72
N THR A 492 -11.14 -24.90 -2.69
CA THR A 492 -10.40 -24.73 -3.94
C THR A 492 -11.31 -24.97 -5.14
N GLY A 493 -11.13 -24.15 -6.17
CA GLY A 493 -11.87 -24.24 -7.44
C GLY A 493 -10.95 -24.06 -8.64
N THR A 494 -11.35 -24.59 -9.80
CA THR A 494 -10.66 -24.36 -11.08
C THR A 494 -11.50 -23.40 -11.91
N LEU A 495 -10.92 -22.27 -12.31
CA LEU A 495 -11.57 -21.30 -13.18
C LEU A 495 -11.50 -21.80 -14.62
N GLN A 496 -12.66 -22.03 -15.24
CA GLN A 496 -12.72 -22.43 -16.65
C GLN A 496 -12.59 -21.20 -17.55
N VAL A 497 -11.35 -20.88 -17.93
CA VAL A 497 -11.05 -19.76 -18.84
C VAL A 497 -11.08 -20.21 -20.31
N LEU A 498 -10.42 -21.33 -20.64
CA LEU A 498 -10.39 -21.88 -21.99
C LEU A 498 -11.58 -22.82 -22.23
N LYS A 499 -12.68 -22.30 -22.79
CA LYS A 499 -13.83 -23.13 -23.20
C LYS A 499 -13.66 -23.68 -24.62
N GLY A 500 -13.49 -24.99 -24.75
CA GLY A 500 -13.81 -25.73 -25.99
C GLY A 500 -12.73 -26.68 -26.53
N ASN A 501 -13.16 -27.66 -27.32
CA ASN A 501 -12.27 -28.50 -28.12
C ASN A 501 -11.56 -27.61 -29.16
N MET A 502 -10.26 -27.33 -28.94
CA MET A 502 -9.38 -26.63 -29.86
C MET A 502 -9.43 -27.29 -31.24
N THR A 503 -10.19 -26.71 -32.16
CA THR A 503 -10.24 -27.10 -33.58
C THR A 503 -9.75 -25.97 -34.49
N SER A 504 -9.35 -24.82 -33.92
CA SER A 504 -8.65 -23.73 -34.62
C SER A 504 -7.14 -23.78 -34.31
N ASN A 505 -6.31 -23.62 -35.34
CA ASN A 505 -4.83 -23.68 -35.29
C ASN A 505 -4.13 -22.57 -34.46
N LEU A 506 -4.81 -21.93 -33.51
CA LEU A 506 -4.22 -20.94 -32.59
C LEU A 506 -4.18 -21.56 -31.19
N VAL A 507 -2.96 -21.77 -30.70
CA VAL A 507 -2.70 -22.19 -29.31
C VAL A 507 -2.89 -20.94 -28.45
N GLU A 508 -4.08 -20.75 -27.91
CA GLU A 508 -4.39 -19.66 -26.98
C GLU A 508 -3.79 -19.98 -25.61
N SER A 509 -3.12 -19.00 -24.99
CA SER A 509 -2.46 -19.16 -23.70
C SER A 509 -2.64 -17.95 -22.81
N ILE A 510 -2.58 -18.14 -21.50
CA ILE A 510 -2.59 -17.05 -20.52
C ILE A 510 -1.26 -16.29 -20.64
N GLN A 511 -1.36 -14.98 -20.84
CA GLN A 511 -0.23 -14.06 -20.88
C GLN A 511 0.09 -13.55 -19.47
N GLU A 512 -0.90 -12.97 -18.80
CA GLU A 512 -0.75 -12.45 -17.43
C GLU A 512 -2.07 -12.49 -16.66
N ILE A 513 -1.96 -12.45 -15.34
CA ILE A 513 -3.08 -12.21 -14.43
C ILE A 513 -2.65 -11.07 -13.50
N ILE A 514 -3.49 -10.03 -13.40
CA ILE A 514 -3.26 -8.88 -12.53
C ILE A 514 -4.40 -8.72 -11.53
N ALA A 515 -4.10 -8.23 -10.33
CA ALA A 515 -5.08 -8.01 -9.26
C ALA A 515 -5.17 -6.52 -8.88
N GLY A 516 -6.41 -6.04 -8.76
CA GLY A 516 -6.74 -4.70 -8.33
C GLY A 516 -6.86 -4.55 -6.80
N PRO A 517 -6.94 -3.30 -6.30
CA PRO A 517 -6.98 -2.98 -4.87
C PRO A 517 -8.08 -3.64 -4.08
N ASN A 518 -9.23 -3.83 -4.71
CA ASN A 518 -10.49 -4.19 -4.06
C ASN A 518 -10.93 -5.61 -4.44
N GLY A 519 -9.99 -6.57 -4.47
CA GLY A 519 -10.28 -7.99 -4.69
C GLY A 519 -10.68 -8.37 -6.12
N ASP A 520 -10.60 -7.43 -7.06
CA ASP A 520 -10.84 -7.63 -8.49
C ASP A 520 -9.59 -8.19 -9.19
N PHE A 521 -9.75 -9.01 -10.21
CA PHE A 521 -8.62 -9.47 -11.04
C PHE A 521 -9.00 -9.63 -12.50
N VAL A 522 -8.00 -9.53 -13.38
CA VAL A 522 -8.17 -9.71 -14.83
C VAL A 522 -7.16 -10.72 -15.34
N ILE A 523 -7.67 -11.66 -16.13
CA ILE A 523 -6.89 -12.67 -16.84
C ILE A 523 -6.79 -12.21 -18.29
N HIS A 524 -5.57 -12.03 -18.77
CA HIS A 524 -5.25 -11.59 -20.12
C HIS A 524 -4.62 -12.72 -20.92
N LEU A 525 -5.18 -13.01 -22.09
CA LEU A 525 -4.69 -14.04 -23.00
C LEU A 525 -3.81 -13.44 -24.10
N THR A 526 -2.95 -14.27 -24.70
CA THR A 526 -2.10 -13.90 -25.85
C THR A 526 -2.88 -13.47 -27.10
N SER A 527 -4.18 -13.70 -27.14
CA SER A 527 -5.11 -13.23 -28.17
C SER A 527 -5.71 -11.85 -27.88
N ASN A 528 -5.27 -11.19 -26.79
CA ASN A 528 -5.84 -9.99 -26.19
C ASN A 528 -7.27 -10.13 -25.64
N LYS A 529 -7.81 -11.35 -25.55
CA LYS A 529 -9.05 -11.59 -24.79
C LYS A 529 -8.84 -11.36 -23.30
N LEU A 530 -9.87 -10.82 -22.67
CA LEU A 530 -9.88 -10.45 -21.25
C LEU A 530 -10.98 -11.20 -20.52
N TYR A 531 -10.65 -11.76 -19.36
CA TYR A 531 -11.63 -12.32 -18.43
C TYR A 531 -11.50 -11.63 -17.09
N TYR A 532 -12.63 -11.25 -16.52
CA TYR A 532 -12.71 -10.57 -15.25
C TYR A 532 -13.24 -11.50 -14.17
N GLY A 533 -12.59 -11.47 -13.01
CA GLY A 533 -13.00 -12.17 -11.82
C GLY A 533 -12.91 -11.28 -10.59
N ARG A 534 -13.45 -11.81 -9.49
CA ARG A 534 -13.53 -11.13 -8.21
C ARG A 534 -13.35 -12.14 -7.09
N VAL A 535 -12.78 -11.68 -5.98
CA VAL A 535 -12.60 -12.47 -4.76
C VAL A 535 -13.90 -13.18 -4.35
N ASP A 536 -13.78 -14.45 -3.94
CA ASP A 536 -14.87 -15.36 -3.58
C ASP A 536 -15.92 -15.64 -4.68
N MET A 537 -15.64 -15.31 -5.94
CA MET A 537 -16.48 -15.70 -7.08
C MET A 537 -15.84 -16.84 -7.88
N GLU A 538 -16.57 -17.94 -8.06
CA GLU A 538 -16.06 -19.17 -8.71
C GLU A 538 -16.00 -19.11 -10.25
N ASN A 539 -16.64 -18.13 -10.87
CA ASN A 539 -16.77 -18.03 -12.33
C ASN A 539 -16.20 -16.71 -12.81
N VAL A 540 -15.62 -16.66 -14.00
CA VAL A 540 -15.15 -15.40 -14.62
C VAL A 540 -16.12 -14.89 -15.70
N VAL A 541 -16.08 -13.59 -15.98
CA VAL A 541 -16.84 -12.92 -17.03
C VAL A 541 -15.92 -12.60 -18.20
N GLU A 542 -16.26 -13.04 -19.41
CA GLU A 542 -15.53 -12.67 -20.62
C GLU A 542 -15.85 -11.21 -21.00
N LEU A 543 -14.81 -10.42 -21.27
CA LEU A 543 -14.92 -9.00 -21.66
C LEU A 543 -14.48 -8.81 -23.11
N SER A 544 -14.87 -7.67 -23.71
CA SER A 544 -14.33 -7.29 -25.01
C SER A 544 -12.81 -7.07 -24.92
N PRO A 545 -12.01 -7.57 -25.88
CA PRO A 545 -10.55 -7.41 -25.87
C PRO A 545 -10.13 -5.95 -25.97
N GLY A 546 -10.94 -5.10 -26.60
CA GLY A 546 -10.67 -3.66 -26.76
C GLY A 546 -9.43 -3.31 -27.61
N GLU A 547 -8.65 -4.31 -28.06
CA GLU A 547 -7.47 -4.20 -28.91
C GLU A 547 -7.39 -5.37 -29.89
N LEU A 548 -6.62 -5.20 -30.97
CA LEU A 548 -6.42 -6.24 -31.98
C LEU A 548 -5.55 -7.40 -31.42
N PRO A 549 -5.75 -8.66 -31.84
CA PRO A 549 -4.93 -9.79 -31.38
C PRO A 549 -3.43 -9.65 -31.65
N GLU A 550 -3.03 -8.87 -32.65
CA GLU A 550 -1.63 -8.61 -32.98
C GLU A 550 -0.99 -7.48 -32.17
N ALA A 551 -1.78 -6.72 -31.39
CA ALA A 551 -1.26 -5.62 -30.59
C ALA A 551 -0.47 -6.14 -29.38
N GLU A 552 0.68 -5.52 -29.09
CA GLU A 552 1.45 -5.79 -27.88
C GLU A 552 0.87 -4.98 -26.72
N VAL A 553 0.07 -5.65 -25.90
CA VAL A 553 -0.68 -5.06 -24.78
C VAL A 553 -0.22 -5.66 -23.46
N VAL A 554 -0.14 -4.83 -22.43
CA VAL A 554 -0.07 -5.25 -21.01
C VAL A 554 -1.04 -4.42 -20.17
N LEU A 555 -1.37 -4.90 -18.98
CA LEU A 555 -2.37 -4.33 -18.11
C LEU A 555 -1.80 -3.90 -16.75
N PHE A 556 -2.41 -2.89 -16.13
CA PHE A 556 -2.21 -2.62 -14.71
C PHE A 556 -3.44 -1.99 -14.06
N PHE A 557 -3.52 -2.13 -12.73
CA PHE A 557 -4.44 -1.37 -11.89
C PHE A 557 -3.71 -0.19 -11.26
N ASP A 558 -4.36 0.97 -11.20
CA ASP A 558 -3.91 2.04 -10.33
C ASP A 558 -4.40 1.86 -8.89
N VAL A 559 -3.92 2.71 -7.97
CA VAL A 559 -4.29 2.63 -6.54
C VAL A 559 -5.78 2.90 -6.28
N LEU A 560 -6.51 3.51 -7.23
CA LEU A 560 -7.96 3.69 -7.15
C LEU A 560 -8.73 2.45 -7.65
N GLY A 561 -8.05 1.48 -8.23
CA GLY A 561 -8.63 0.27 -8.81
C GLY A 561 -9.14 0.43 -10.23
N ARG A 562 -8.67 1.47 -10.93
CA ARG A 562 -8.97 1.63 -12.35
C ARG A 562 -8.01 0.80 -13.19
N LEU A 563 -8.55 0.06 -14.15
CA LEU A 563 -7.79 -0.78 -15.08
C LEU A 563 -7.27 0.05 -16.26
N HIS A 564 -5.98 -0.05 -16.55
CA HIS A 564 -5.35 0.59 -17.70
C HIS A 564 -4.80 -0.45 -18.67
N LEU A 565 -4.94 -0.19 -19.98
CA LEU A 565 -4.24 -0.91 -21.05
C LEU A 565 -3.05 -0.09 -21.50
N VAL A 566 -1.89 -0.72 -21.56
CA VAL A 566 -0.67 -0.14 -22.11
C VAL A 566 -0.40 -0.77 -23.47
N ASN A 567 -0.51 0.04 -24.53
CA ASN A 567 -0.12 -0.35 -25.88
C ASN A 567 1.34 0.01 -26.10
N TYR A 568 2.14 -0.95 -26.55
CA TYR A 568 3.54 -0.75 -26.88
C TYR A 568 3.77 -0.77 -28.39
N ASP A 569 4.36 0.31 -28.92
CA ASP A 569 4.80 0.41 -30.31
C ASP A 569 6.32 0.27 -30.38
N SER A 570 6.77 -0.93 -30.75
CA SER A 570 8.20 -1.25 -30.90
C SER A 570 8.90 -0.45 -32.01
N THR A 571 8.17 0.14 -32.96
CA THR A 571 8.75 0.97 -34.02
C THR A 571 9.01 2.39 -33.57
N ALA A 572 8.14 2.92 -32.71
CA ALA A 572 8.26 4.25 -32.13
C ALA A 572 9.04 4.27 -30.79
N SER A 573 9.31 3.09 -30.20
CA SER A 573 9.83 2.95 -28.85
C SER A 573 9.00 3.72 -27.82
N LEU A 574 7.68 3.61 -27.95
CA LEU A 574 6.72 4.37 -27.15
C LEU A 574 5.67 3.43 -26.58
N ALA A 575 5.39 3.57 -25.29
CA ALA A 575 4.26 2.91 -24.65
C ALA A 575 3.26 3.97 -24.17
N THR A 576 1.97 3.73 -24.41
CA THR A 576 0.90 4.65 -24.04
C THR A 576 -0.17 3.92 -23.25
N ALA A 577 -0.53 4.45 -22.08
CA ALA A 577 -1.61 3.92 -21.27
C ALA A 577 -2.96 4.57 -21.61
N ARG A 578 -4.03 3.78 -21.52
CA ARG A 578 -5.41 4.27 -21.57
C ARG A 578 -6.29 3.57 -20.55
N LEU A 579 -7.27 4.30 -20.03
CA LEU A 579 -8.28 3.75 -19.13
C LEU A 579 -9.17 2.73 -19.87
N PHE A 580 -9.32 1.54 -19.30
CA PHE A 580 -10.27 0.54 -19.75
C PHE A 580 -11.61 0.71 -19.00
N PRO A 581 -12.75 0.77 -19.69
CA PRO A 581 -14.06 0.96 -19.05
C PRO A 581 -14.58 -0.35 -18.43
N LEU A 582 -13.82 -0.91 -17.48
CA LEU A 582 -14.03 -2.24 -16.89
C LEU A 582 -15.47 -2.48 -16.45
N GLN A 583 -16.03 -1.57 -15.65
CA GLN A 583 -17.39 -1.72 -15.13
C GLN A 583 -18.45 -1.74 -16.26
N ALA A 584 -18.26 -0.96 -17.33
CA ALA A 584 -19.18 -0.93 -18.45
C ALA A 584 -19.11 -2.22 -19.27
N GLU A 585 -17.90 -2.77 -19.47
CA GLU A 585 -17.70 -4.07 -20.11
C GLU A 585 -18.38 -5.20 -19.33
N VAL A 586 -18.19 -5.23 -18.02
CA VAL A 586 -18.81 -6.23 -17.15
C VAL A 586 -20.35 -6.15 -17.22
N TYR A 587 -20.93 -4.94 -17.21
CA TYR A 587 -22.38 -4.77 -17.39
C TYR A 587 -22.85 -5.25 -18.77
N SER A 588 -22.06 -4.99 -19.82
CA SER A 588 -22.39 -5.40 -21.18
C SER A 588 -22.42 -6.92 -21.30
N SER A 589 -21.36 -7.60 -20.84
CA SER A 589 -21.22 -9.06 -20.90
C SER A 589 -22.25 -9.81 -20.06
N MET A 590 -22.78 -9.18 -19.01
CA MET A 590 -23.78 -9.80 -18.12
C MET A 590 -25.23 -9.55 -18.55
N TYR A 591 -25.48 -8.73 -19.58
CA TYR A 591 -26.84 -8.41 -20.04
C TYR A 591 -27.57 -9.65 -20.61
N PRO A 592 -28.87 -9.89 -20.32
CA PRO A 592 -29.84 -9.05 -19.59
C PRO A 592 -29.89 -9.23 -18.05
N ALA A 593 -28.90 -9.85 -17.41
CA ALA A 593 -28.90 -10.12 -15.96
C ALA A 593 -27.96 -9.19 -15.17
N THR A 594 -28.48 -8.09 -14.60
CA THR A 594 -27.63 -7.01 -14.03
C THR A 594 -28.01 -6.46 -12.65
N SER A 595 -28.71 -7.22 -11.79
CA SER A 595 -29.02 -6.69 -10.44
C SER A 595 -27.88 -6.90 -9.45
N CYS A 596 -27.34 -5.81 -8.90
CA CYS A 596 -26.54 -5.87 -7.68
C CYS A 596 -27.45 -6.08 -6.45
N PRO A 597 -27.12 -6.99 -5.52
CA PRO A 597 -27.88 -7.20 -4.27
C PRO A 597 -27.85 -6.02 -3.29
N TYR A 598 -27.07 -4.97 -3.54
CA TYR A 598 -27.03 -3.76 -2.74
C TYR A 598 -26.89 -2.51 -3.63
N HIS A 599 -27.13 -1.34 -3.04
CA HIS A 599 -26.99 -0.05 -3.72
C HIS A 599 -25.68 0.67 -3.36
N ARG A 600 -25.22 0.54 -2.13
CA ARG A 600 -24.00 1.19 -1.66
C ARG A 600 -23.38 0.41 -0.52
N PHE A 601 -22.06 0.28 -0.58
CA PHE A 601 -21.22 -0.14 0.52
C PHE A 601 -20.27 1.01 0.85
N SER A 602 -20.10 1.33 2.13
CA SER A 602 -19.27 2.44 2.60
C SER A 602 -18.55 2.05 3.89
N HIS A 603 -17.38 2.62 4.15
CA HIS A 603 -16.54 2.25 5.28
C HIS A 603 -15.73 3.43 5.81
N GLY A 604 -15.25 3.29 7.04
CA GLY A 604 -14.21 4.12 7.65
C GLY A 604 -12.86 3.43 7.73
N ILE A 605 -12.61 2.40 6.91
CA ILE A 605 -11.35 1.64 6.89
C ILE A 605 -10.24 2.45 6.21
N ASP A 606 -9.15 2.66 6.93
CA ASP A 606 -7.82 3.00 6.43
C ASP A 606 -7.11 1.75 5.87
N VAL A 607 -6.63 1.82 4.64
CA VAL A 607 -6.02 0.68 3.92
C VAL A 607 -4.53 0.54 4.26
N ASP A 608 -3.90 1.64 4.69
CA ASP A 608 -2.51 1.64 5.14
C ASP A 608 -2.34 0.89 6.47
N GLY A 609 -3.42 0.78 7.24
CA GLY A 609 -3.54 -0.01 8.46
C GLY A 609 -3.52 0.81 9.75
N TYR A 610 -3.58 0.10 10.88
CA TYR A 610 -3.66 0.68 12.23
C TYR A 610 -2.59 0.11 13.17
N TYR A 611 -2.34 0.81 14.27
CA TYR A 611 -1.59 0.31 15.42
C TYR A 611 -2.49 0.26 16.65
N ILE A 612 -2.36 -0.79 17.45
CA ILE A 612 -3.00 -0.91 18.76
C ILE A 612 -1.94 -1.33 19.79
N ASP A 613 -1.68 -0.45 20.74
CA ASP A 613 -0.86 -0.76 21.91
C ASP A 613 -1.72 -1.29 23.06
N VAL A 614 -1.07 -1.72 24.13
CA VAL A 614 -1.73 -2.18 25.35
C VAL A 614 -2.61 -1.07 25.93
N GLY A 615 -3.85 -1.42 26.31
CA GLY A 615 -4.83 -0.48 26.85
C GLY A 615 -5.54 0.41 25.82
N GLU A 616 -5.16 0.34 24.54
CA GLU A 616 -5.82 1.09 23.47
C GLU A 616 -7.00 0.33 22.85
N GLU A 617 -7.92 1.10 22.28
CA GLU A 617 -9.06 0.58 21.53
C GLU A 617 -9.13 1.21 20.14
N LEU A 618 -9.56 0.42 19.17
CA LEU A 618 -9.81 0.85 17.80
C LEU A 618 -11.28 0.62 17.43
N LYS A 619 -11.88 1.63 16.79
CA LYS A 619 -13.27 1.56 16.28
C LYS A 619 -13.28 1.85 14.80
N ILE A 620 -13.74 0.87 14.03
CA ILE A 620 -13.92 0.96 12.58
C ILE A 620 -15.42 0.82 12.29
N TRP A 621 -15.91 1.46 11.22
CA TRP A 621 -17.31 1.31 10.81
C TRP A 621 -17.43 0.89 9.35
N ALA A 622 -18.52 0.18 9.04
CA ALA A 622 -18.98 -0.13 7.70
C ALA A 622 -20.50 0.06 7.60
N SER A 623 -20.99 0.46 6.44
CA SER A 623 -22.41 0.72 6.18
C SER A 623 -22.83 0.09 4.85
N LEU A 624 -23.91 -0.69 4.88
CA LEU A 624 -24.46 -1.37 3.72
C LEU A 624 -25.91 -0.92 3.49
N LEU A 625 -26.19 -0.38 2.30
CA LEU A 625 -27.52 0.02 1.85
C LEU A 625 -28.02 -0.96 0.80
N TYR A 626 -29.11 -1.68 1.10
CA TYR A 626 -29.66 -2.71 0.21
C TYR A 626 -31.20 -2.64 0.11
N PRO A 627 -31.83 -3.21 -0.95
CA PRO A 627 -33.29 -3.18 -1.09
C PRO A 627 -34.00 -3.94 0.03
N SER A 628 -35.06 -3.37 0.62
CA SER A 628 -35.77 -3.99 1.76
C SER A 628 -36.45 -5.34 1.46
N GLY A 629 -36.61 -5.69 0.18
CA GLY A 629 -37.16 -6.97 -0.27
C GLY A 629 -36.14 -8.12 -0.34
N SER A 630 -34.86 -7.85 -0.16
CA SER A 630 -33.75 -8.81 -0.17
C SER A 630 -32.95 -8.70 1.12
N TYR A 631 -32.50 -9.81 1.68
CA TYR A 631 -31.62 -9.79 2.86
C TYR A 631 -30.16 -9.80 2.40
N ASN A 632 -29.41 -8.78 2.82
CA ASN A 632 -27.95 -8.74 2.73
C ASN A 632 -27.40 -8.32 4.10
N SER A 633 -26.12 -8.57 4.36
CA SER A 633 -25.47 -8.12 5.58
C SER A 633 -23.98 -7.86 5.37
N VAL A 634 -23.34 -7.15 6.31
CA VAL A 634 -21.88 -7.05 6.35
C VAL A 634 -21.28 -8.34 6.94
N GLU A 635 -20.21 -8.85 6.32
CA GLU A 635 -19.39 -9.96 6.78
C GLU A 635 -17.99 -9.44 7.13
N VAL A 636 -17.42 -9.98 8.22
CA VAL A 636 -16.08 -9.62 8.71
C VAL A 636 -15.26 -10.90 8.85
N LEU A 637 -14.11 -10.94 8.19
CA LEU A 637 -13.12 -12.00 8.31
C LEU A 637 -11.89 -11.45 9.04
N VAL A 638 -11.37 -12.20 10.01
CA VAL A 638 -10.21 -11.78 10.82
C VAL A 638 -9.20 -12.90 10.90
N ARG A 639 -7.99 -12.63 10.41
CA ARG A 639 -6.83 -13.51 10.54
C ARG A 639 -5.98 -13.08 11.72
N ASN A 640 -5.38 -14.03 12.43
CA ASN A 640 -4.66 -13.81 13.68
C ASN A 640 -5.48 -13.09 14.77
N GLY A 641 -6.81 -13.17 14.69
CA GLY A 641 -7.71 -12.48 15.60
C GLY A 641 -7.58 -12.86 17.08
N HIS A 642 -6.84 -13.91 17.42
CA HIS A 642 -6.55 -14.28 18.81
C HIS A 642 -5.68 -13.23 19.54
N LEU A 643 -4.97 -12.36 18.80
CA LEU A 643 -4.15 -11.28 19.35
C LEU A 643 -4.98 -10.11 19.92
N LEU A 644 -6.26 -10.00 19.56
CA LEU A 644 -7.13 -8.90 19.97
C LEU A 644 -8.48 -9.42 20.46
N GLN A 645 -9.03 -8.73 21.45
CA GLN A 645 -10.45 -8.86 21.75
C GLN A 645 -11.25 -8.14 20.64
N GLN A 646 -12.24 -8.86 20.10
CA GLN A 646 -13.07 -8.41 19.00
C GLN A 646 -14.52 -8.33 19.46
N ASN A 647 -15.18 -7.19 19.25
CA ASN A 647 -16.59 -7.03 19.52
C ASN A 647 -17.26 -6.29 18.36
N PHE A 648 -18.21 -6.96 17.71
CA PHE A 648 -18.87 -6.43 16.53
C PHE A 648 -20.34 -6.19 16.84
N SER A 649 -20.81 -4.98 16.53
CA SER A 649 -22.20 -4.57 16.74
C SER A 649 -22.79 -4.05 15.43
N SER A 650 -24.06 -4.36 15.20
CA SER A 650 -24.79 -3.98 13.98
C SER A 650 -26.10 -3.30 14.36
N GLU A 651 -26.35 -2.15 13.76
CA GLU A 651 -27.60 -1.40 13.86
C GLU A 651 -28.31 -1.40 12.50
N ILE A 652 -29.53 -1.95 12.48
CA ILE A 652 -30.33 -2.08 11.26
C ILE A 652 -31.45 -1.03 11.27
N HIS A 653 -31.47 -0.19 10.23
CA HIS A 653 -32.47 0.85 10.02
C HIS A 653 -33.30 0.54 8.77
N PRO A 654 -34.48 -0.09 8.90
CA PRO A 654 -35.36 -0.36 7.78
C PRO A 654 -36.11 0.93 7.36
N SER A 655 -36.21 1.15 6.05
CA SER A 655 -37.08 2.15 5.42
C SER A 655 -38.07 1.47 4.47
N SER A 656 -38.92 2.23 3.76
CA SER A 656 -39.93 1.65 2.86
C SER A 656 -39.36 1.00 1.60
N LEU A 657 -38.18 1.44 1.14
CA LEU A 657 -37.55 0.94 -0.10
C LEU A 657 -36.20 0.28 0.16
N TYR A 658 -35.46 0.78 1.16
CA TYR A 658 -34.11 0.36 1.46
C TYR A 658 -33.92 0.03 2.93
N THR A 659 -33.04 -0.89 3.22
CA THR A 659 -32.56 -1.18 4.56
C THR A 659 -31.10 -0.77 4.64
N THR A 660 -30.74 -0.05 5.70
CA THR A 660 -29.34 0.29 5.99
C THR A 660 -28.88 -0.54 7.17
N GLU A 661 -27.75 -1.21 7.05
CA GLU A 661 -27.04 -1.82 8.16
C GLU A 661 -25.79 -1.00 8.44
N ASN A 662 -25.61 -0.55 9.68
CA ASN A 662 -24.40 0.10 10.15
C ASN A 662 -23.69 -0.83 11.13
N MET A 663 -22.50 -1.30 10.75
CA MET A 663 -21.67 -2.18 11.57
C MET A 663 -20.52 -1.40 12.18
N THR A 664 -20.34 -1.52 13.50
CA THR A 664 -19.18 -1.00 14.23
C THR A 664 -18.32 -2.18 14.69
N LEU A 665 -17.05 -2.16 14.28
CA LEU A 665 -16.03 -3.11 14.68
C LEU A 665 -15.19 -2.50 15.79
N HIS A 666 -15.16 -3.14 16.96
CA HIS A 666 -14.35 -2.72 18.09
C HIS A 666 -13.26 -3.75 18.35
N PHE A 667 -12.01 -3.28 18.33
CA PHE A 667 -10.82 -4.06 18.63
C PHE A 667 -10.13 -3.49 19.86
N SER A 668 -9.65 -4.35 20.74
CA SER A 668 -8.89 -3.95 21.95
C SER A 668 -7.86 -5.01 22.31
N SER A 669 -6.74 -4.59 22.89
CA SER A 669 -5.74 -5.52 23.40
C SER A 669 -6.23 -6.18 24.69
N ASN A 670 -6.16 -7.52 24.76
CA ASN A 670 -6.52 -8.30 25.96
C ASN A 670 -5.30 -8.65 26.83
N VAL A 671 -4.12 -8.17 26.44
CA VAL A 671 -2.85 -8.51 27.08
C VAL A 671 -2.81 -7.85 28.45
N THR A 672 -2.74 -8.66 29.51
CA THR A 672 -2.56 -8.16 30.87
C THR A 672 -1.10 -8.28 31.30
N PHE A 673 -0.73 -7.48 32.29
CA PHE A 673 0.60 -7.53 32.88
C PHE A 673 1.05 -8.92 33.35
N ASP A 674 0.16 -9.67 34.03
CA ASP A 674 0.47 -11.01 34.55
C ASP A 674 0.88 -11.99 33.43
N MET A 675 0.30 -11.82 32.22
CA MET A 675 0.64 -12.64 31.05
C MET A 675 2.03 -12.31 30.51
N LEU A 676 2.46 -11.04 30.58
CA LEU A 676 3.77 -10.60 30.12
C LEU A 676 4.91 -11.03 31.06
N GLN A 677 4.66 -11.21 32.36
CA GLN A 677 5.68 -11.70 33.30
C GLN A 677 5.78 -13.22 33.39
N ALA A 678 4.70 -13.96 33.13
CA ALA A 678 4.71 -15.43 33.15
C ALA A 678 5.47 -16.04 31.96
N GLU A 679 5.65 -15.24 30.91
CA GLU A 679 6.38 -15.57 29.70
C GLU A 679 7.86 -15.22 29.87
N ASN A 680 8.72 -16.24 30.04
CA ASN A 680 10.16 -16.06 29.81
C ASN A 680 10.34 -15.36 28.46
N SER A 681 11.28 -14.43 28.34
CA SER A 681 11.51 -13.51 27.21
C SER A 681 11.54 -14.12 25.78
N GLU A 682 11.46 -15.43 25.62
CA GLU A 682 11.31 -16.14 24.34
C GLU A 682 9.85 -16.36 23.89
N SER A 683 8.82 -16.13 24.72
CA SER A 683 7.39 -16.34 24.35
C SER A 683 6.59 -15.08 23.97
N SER A 684 7.21 -13.89 23.94
CA SER A 684 6.62 -12.61 23.48
C SER A 684 5.95 -12.65 22.08
N TYR A 685 6.11 -13.73 21.33
CA TYR A 685 5.51 -13.95 20.02
C TYR A 685 4.00 -14.25 20.07
N GLY A 686 3.44 -14.61 21.23
CA GLY A 686 2.01 -14.90 21.38
C GLY A 686 1.09 -13.68 21.62
N THR A 687 1.68 -12.51 21.91
CA THR A 687 0.95 -11.31 22.37
C THR A 687 1.11 -10.09 21.46
N THR A 688 1.95 -10.19 20.43
CA THR A 688 2.23 -9.11 19.46
C THR A 688 2.32 -9.68 18.06
N GLY A 689 1.87 -8.92 17.07
CA GLY A 689 1.88 -9.35 15.66
C GLY A 689 0.86 -8.60 14.83
N ILE A 690 0.55 -9.13 13.64
CA ILE A 690 -0.35 -8.48 12.69
C ILE A 690 -1.66 -9.23 12.60
N VAL A 691 -2.75 -8.48 12.74
CA VAL A 691 -4.12 -8.93 12.56
C VAL A 691 -4.65 -8.35 11.25
N THR A 692 -4.95 -9.22 10.29
CA THR A 692 -5.58 -8.79 9.03
C THR A 692 -7.09 -8.86 9.15
N VAL A 693 -7.77 -7.79 8.79
CA VAL A 693 -9.23 -7.65 8.85
C VAL A 693 -9.77 -7.37 7.46
N GLU A 694 -10.76 -8.14 7.05
CA GLU A 694 -11.52 -7.92 5.82
C GLU A 694 -12.99 -7.65 6.14
N VAL A 695 -13.56 -6.64 5.50
CA VAL A 695 -14.97 -6.27 5.62
C VAL A 695 -15.61 -6.21 4.24
N ARG A 696 -16.76 -6.86 4.07
CA ARG A 696 -17.43 -6.96 2.77
C ARG A 696 -18.94 -7.22 2.89
N PRO A 697 -19.74 -6.94 1.84
CA PRO A 697 -21.11 -7.42 1.75
C PRO A 697 -21.16 -8.94 1.59
N LYS A 698 -22.00 -9.62 2.37
CA LYS A 698 -22.17 -11.08 2.33
C LYS A 698 -22.73 -11.59 1.00
N GLN A 699 -23.59 -10.80 0.35
CA GLN A 699 -24.06 -11.07 -1.00
C GLN A 699 -23.51 -10.01 -1.95
N THR A 700 -22.83 -10.45 -3.01
CA THR A 700 -22.28 -9.62 -4.06
C THR A 700 -22.54 -10.23 -5.44
N SER A 701 -22.38 -9.45 -6.49
CA SER A 701 -22.42 -9.91 -7.87
C SER A 701 -21.53 -9.04 -8.75
N TYR A 702 -21.22 -9.49 -9.97
CA TYR A 702 -20.45 -8.72 -10.94
C TYR A 702 -21.10 -7.38 -11.33
N ALA A 703 -22.41 -7.23 -11.11
CA ALA A 703 -23.12 -5.98 -11.33
C ALA A 703 -22.90 -4.94 -10.21
N CYS A 704 -22.26 -5.32 -9.10
CA CYS A 704 -21.94 -4.39 -8.01
C CYS A 704 -20.68 -3.61 -8.31
N ARG A 705 -20.75 -2.29 -8.09
CA ARG A 705 -19.62 -1.37 -8.18
C ARG A 705 -18.77 -1.45 -6.93
N GLY A 706 -17.47 -1.23 -7.10
CA GLY A 706 -16.51 -1.26 -6.01
C GLY A 706 -16.68 -0.13 -4.98
N PRO A 707 -16.05 -0.24 -3.80
CA PRO A 707 -15.32 -1.42 -3.34
C PRO A 707 -16.29 -2.55 -2.96
N VAL A 708 -15.88 -3.80 -3.21
CA VAL A 708 -16.67 -5.02 -2.93
C VAL A 708 -16.14 -5.82 -1.75
N ASN A 709 -14.90 -5.54 -1.36
CA ASN A 709 -14.29 -5.90 -0.10
C ASN A 709 -13.29 -4.81 0.27
N MET A 710 -12.95 -4.72 1.56
CA MET A 710 -11.91 -3.83 2.07
C MET A 710 -11.04 -4.63 3.02
N VAL A 711 -9.72 -4.55 2.84
CA VAL A 711 -8.74 -5.27 3.65
C VAL A 711 -7.83 -4.25 4.32
N THR A 712 -7.55 -4.47 5.60
CA THR A 712 -6.63 -3.66 6.40
C THR A 712 -5.83 -4.54 7.35
N SER A 713 -4.65 -4.09 7.72
CA SER A 713 -3.81 -4.71 8.75
C SER A 713 -3.82 -3.89 10.03
N ILE A 714 -3.79 -4.55 11.19
CA ILE A 714 -3.65 -3.94 12.51
C ILE A 714 -2.38 -4.51 13.15
N SER A 715 -1.37 -3.67 13.40
CA SER A 715 -0.19 -4.08 14.16
C SER A 715 -0.48 -3.96 15.65
N VAL A 716 -0.35 -5.08 16.35
CA VAL A 716 -0.53 -5.21 17.80
C VAL A 716 0.83 -5.10 18.47
N GLY A 717 1.03 -4.00 19.19
CA GLY A 717 2.29 -3.65 19.85
C GLY A 717 2.59 -2.16 19.80
N CYS A 718 3.82 -1.78 20.19
CA CYS A 718 4.25 -0.39 20.19
C CYS A 718 4.35 0.16 18.76
N PRO A 719 3.66 1.26 18.41
CA PRO A 719 3.87 1.96 17.15
C PRO A 719 5.33 2.42 16.98
N PRO A 720 5.88 2.45 15.75
CA PRO A 720 7.29 2.75 15.51
C PRO A 720 7.68 4.20 15.86
N ASN A 721 6.75 5.14 15.69
CA ASN A 721 6.98 6.57 15.96
C ASN A 721 6.54 6.99 17.36
N ARG A 722 6.19 6.04 18.23
CA ARG A 722 5.74 6.31 19.59
C ARG A 722 6.91 6.60 20.50
N LEU A 723 6.89 7.78 21.10
CA LEU A 723 7.96 8.30 21.95
C LEU A 723 7.40 9.06 23.14
N ILE A 724 8.18 9.14 24.21
CA ILE A 724 7.85 9.94 25.40
C ILE A 724 8.66 11.24 25.40
N ARG A 725 8.02 12.36 25.78
CA ARG A 725 8.64 13.68 25.88
C ARG A 725 8.37 14.30 27.24
N VAL A 726 9.34 14.99 27.82
CA VAL A 726 9.11 15.79 29.02
C VAL A 726 8.47 17.12 28.64
N ARG A 727 7.30 17.41 29.21
CA ARG A 727 6.55 18.64 28.97
C ARG A 727 7.36 19.85 29.44
N ARG A 728 7.51 20.85 28.57
CA ARG A 728 8.14 22.12 28.94
C ARG A 728 7.21 23.00 29.79
N PRO A 729 7.73 23.67 30.84
CA PRO A 729 7.01 24.74 31.50
C PRO A 729 6.74 25.90 30.54
N SER A 730 5.53 26.46 30.60
CA SER A 730 5.12 27.58 29.74
C SER A 730 5.94 28.84 30.03
N GLY A 731 6.42 29.54 28.99
CA GLY A 731 7.13 30.81 29.11
C GLY A 731 8.66 30.72 29.15
N THR A 732 9.26 29.60 28.73
CA THR A 732 10.70 29.47 28.52
C THR A 732 11.15 30.29 27.29
N GLU A 733 12.12 31.20 27.47
CA GLU A 733 12.69 32.04 26.41
C GLU A 733 13.53 31.22 25.40
N GLU A 734 13.88 31.83 24.25
CA GLU A 734 14.75 31.22 23.23
C GLU A 734 16.11 30.78 23.83
N CYS A 735 16.46 29.50 23.69
CA CYS A 735 17.61 28.85 24.33
C CYS A 735 18.94 29.06 23.60
N SER A 736 19.06 30.16 22.84
CA SER A 736 20.26 30.48 22.07
C SER A 736 21.51 30.61 22.96
N SER A 737 21.34 30.97 24.24
CA SER A 737 22.44 31.05 25.22
C SER A 737 23.07 29.70 25.57
N TYR A 738 22.40 28.58 25.28
CA TYR A 738 22.89 27.23 25.56
C TYR A 738 23.63 26.60 24.37
N GLN A 739 23.69 27.28 23.24
CA GLN A 739 24.42 26.78 22.08
C GLN A 739 25.93 26.79 22.35
N ASN A 740 26.56 25.61 22.29
CA ASN A 740 27.95 25.38 22.70
C ASN A 740 28.23 25.75 24.17
N TYR A 741 27.22 25.71 25.05
CA TYR A 741 27.42 25.98 26.46
C TYR A 741 28.25 24.89 27.12
N ILE A 742 29.25 25.26 27.91
CA ILE A 742 30.12 24.33 28.60
C ILE A 742 29.88 24.46 30.10
N TYR A 743 29.66 23.33 30.78
CA TYR A 743 29.55 23.27 32.22
C TYR A 743 30.57 22.32 32.82
N THR A 744 31.01 22.64 34.04
CA THR A 744 32.03 21.86 34.74
C THR A 744 31.38 20.85 35.69
N LEU A 745 31.79 19.59 35.56
CA LEU A 745 31.56 18.54 36.53
C LEU A 745 32.71 18.56 37.54
N SER A 746 32.40 18.80 38.81
CA SER A 746 33.39 18.92 39.88
C SER A 746 33.51 17.61 40.66
N PRO A 747 34.71 17.18 41.09
CA PRO A 747 34.93 15.89 41.76
C PRO A 747 34.14 15.71 43.06
N ASP A 748 33.84 16.80 43.76
CA ASP A 748 33.04 16.80 45.00
C ASP A 748 31.55 16.48 44.77
N MET A 749 31.09 16.56 43.52
CA MET A 749 29.72 16.28 43.11
C MET A 749 29.62 15.04 42.21
N TYR A 750 30.58 14.12 42.26
CA TYR A 750 30.59 12.91 41.43
C TYR A 750 30.61 11.65 42.29
N ASP A 751 29.79 10.64 41.95
CA ASP A 751 29.85 9.33 42.60
C ASP A 751 30.95 8.46 41.96
N PRO A 752 32.07 8.18 42.66
CA PRO A 752 33.20 7.44 42.11
C PRO A 752 32.86 5.98 41.78
N THR A 753 31.73 5.46 42.26
CA THR A 753 31.25 4.10 41.98
C THR A 753 30.33 4.03 40.76
N TYR A 754 29.94 5.19 40.21
CA TYR A 754 29.05 5.28 39.06
C TYR A 754 29.75 4.92 37.74
N LYS A 755 29.09 4.10 36.92
CA LYS A 755 29.60 3.58 35.64
C LYS A 755 28.76 4.02 34.43
N GLY A 756 28.08 5.16 34.51
CA GLY A 756 27.32 5.72 33.39
C GLY A 756 28.19 6.43 32.35
N GLU A 757 27.55 7.24 31.51
CA GLU A 757 28.15 7.78 30.29
C GLU A 757 29.06 8.98 30.55
N GLY A 758 30.12 9.10 29.73
CA GLY A 758 30.76 10.39 29.45
C GLY A 758 31.82 10.92 30.42
N CYS A 759 32.11 10.29 31.56
CA CYS A 759 32.99 10.90 32.58
C CYS A 759 34.18 10.02 33.03
N GLN A 760 35.10 9.69 32.12
CA GLN A 760 36.38 9.04 32.49
C GLN A 760 37.30 10.02 33.25
N GLY A 761 37.48 9.81 34.56
CA GLY A 761 38.42 10.58 35.40
C GLY A 761 37.80 11.70 36.25
N CYS A 762 36.47 11.84 36.26
CA CYS A 762 35.76 12.90 36.98
C CYS A 762 35.77 12.75 38.51
N ALA A 763 36.14 11.58 39.01
CA ALA A 763 36.41 11.36 40.42
C ALA A 763 37.73 12.00 40.90
N GLU A 764 38.63 12.35 39.97
CA GLU A 764 39.98 12.88 40.28
C GLU A 764 40.13 14.35 39.91
N ASN A 765 39.56 14.79 38.77
CA ASN A 765 39.69 16.16 38.27
C ASN A 765 38.35 16.71 37.78
N SER A 766 38.21 18.04 37.80
CA SER A 766 37.07 18.71 37.18
C SER A 766 37.09 18.53 35.66
N THR A 767 35.95 18.17 35.08
CA THR A 767 35.80 17.89 33.64
C THR A 767 34.81 18.86 33.03
N GLU A 768 35.14 19.43 31.88
CA GLU A 768 34.24 20.30 31.12
C GLU A 768 33.40 19.47 30.15
N VAL A 769 32.08 19.66 30.19
CA VAL A 769 31.11 18.97 29.33
C VAL A 769 30.37 20.02 28.51
N THR A 770 30.33 19.81 27.19
CA THR A 770 29.52 20.61 26.28
C THR A 770 28.07 20.16 26.36
N TYR A 771 27.16 21.10 26.58
CA TYR A 771 25.72 20.87 26.58
C TYR A 771 25.24 20.54 25.16
N ASP A 772 24.65 19.37 25.01
CA ASP A 772 24.11 18.90 23.75
C ASP A 772 22.69 19.46 23.55
N LEU A 773 22.62 20.67 23.01
CA LEU A 773 21.35 21.36 22.78
C LEU A 773 20.47 20.63 21.76
N ASP A 774 21.07 19.96 20.78
CA ASP A 774 20.37 19.26 19.71
C ASP A 774 19.70 17.98 20.23
N ASN A 775 20.25 17.30 21.24
CA ASN A 775 19.63 16.09 21.80
C ASN A 775 18.85 16.31 23.11
N LEU A 776 19.27 17.26 23.96
CA LEU A 776 18.67 17.50 25.29
C LEU A 776 17.65 18.63 25.29
N ALA A 777 17.57 19.39 24.20
CA ALA A 777 16.76 20.58 24.07
C ALA A 777 17.05 21.61 25.18
N CYS A 778 16.13 22.54 25.44
CA CYS A 778 16.30 23.59 26.46
C CYS A 778 16.32 23.04 27.90
N PRO A 779 17.28 23.46 28.75
CA PRO A 779 17.25 23.16 30.18
C PRO A 779 15.98 23.69 30.86
N ILE A 780 15.50 22.97 31.87
CA ILE A 780 14.40 23.40 32.73
C ILE A 780 14.98 24.07 33.98
N ASP A 781 14.64 25.35 34.19
CA ASP A 781 15.07 26.08 35.39
C ASP A 781 14.26 25.62 36.62
N VAL A 782 14.97 25.02 37.57
CA VAL A 782 14.41 24.58 38.86
C VAL A 782 15.15 25.30 39.98
N PHE A 783 14.39 25.98 40.84
CA PHE A 783 14.98 26.59 42.04
C PHE A 783 15.18 25.51 43.12
N TYR A 784 16.34 25.49 43.79
CA TYR A 784 16.73 24.37 44.68
C TYR A 784 15.78 24.12 45.87
N SER A 785 14.93 25.09 46.26
CA SER A 785 13.92 24.87 47.30
C SER A 785 12.66 24.18 46.78
N ASP A 786 12.49 24.09 45.47
CA ASP A 786 11.29 23.55 44.83
C ASP A 786 11.47 22.06 44.61
N HIS A 787 10.36 21.33 44.71
CA HIS A 787 10.31 19.94 44.35
C HIS A 787 10.01 19.83 42.87
N PHE A 788 10.86 19.15 42.12
CA PHE A 788 10.70 18.99 40.68
C PHE A 788 10.25 17.58 40.36
N ARG A 789 9.16 17.50 39.60
CA ARG A 789 8.65 16.26 39.05
C ARG A 789 8.41 16.47 37.57
N PRO A 790 9.12 15.76 36.68
CA PRO A 790 8.91 15.93 35.25
C PRO A 790 7.50 15.46 34.89
N THR A 791 6.78 16.26 34.11
CA THR A 791 5.57 15.78 33.45
C THR A 791 6.00 15.10 32.16
N VAL A 792 5.58 13.85 31.98
CA VAL A 792 5.96 13.04 30.82
C VAL A 792 4.72 12.87 29.96
N ASP A 793 4.86 13.14 28.67
CA ASP A 793 3.81 13.08 27.66
C ASP A 793 4.17 12.03 26.62
N LEU A 794 3.17 11.30 26.13
CA LEU A 794 3.28 10.35 25.04
C LEU A 794 2.93 11.03 23.72
N TYR A 795 3.76 10.83 22.72
CA TYR A 795 3.60 11.34 21.37
C TYR A 795 3.71 10.21 20.35
N ASP A 796 2.94 10.29 19.28
CA ASP A 796 3.14 9.52 18.07
C ASP A 796 3.66 10.50 17.00
N GLY A 797 4.96 10.48 16.72
CA GLY A 797 5.63 11.54 15.97
C GLY A 797 5.55 12.89 16.69
N GLU A 798 4.94 13.89 16.06
CA GLU A 798 4.72 15.22 16.64
C GLU A 798 3.35 15.39 17.32
N GLN A 799 2.47 14.39 17.25
CA GLN A 799 1.14 14.46 17.79
C GLN A 799 1.09 14.02 19.25
N PHE A 800 0.59 14.90 20.13
CA PHE A 800 0.33 14.56 21.53
C PHE A 800 -0.79 13.52 21.63
N VAL A 801 -0.52 12.41 22.33
CA VAL A 801 -1.47 11.33 22.59
C VAL A 801 -2.11 11.50 23.97
N ARG A 802 -1.29 11.45 25.03
CA ARG A 802 -1.74 11.58 26.43
C ARG A 802 -0.58 11.89 27.38
N GLU A 803 -0.89 12.34 28.60
CA GLU A 803 0.09 12.38 29.69
C GLU A 803 0.37 10.94 30.18
N VAL A 804 1.64 10.62 30.41
CA VAL A 804 2.08 9.36 31.03
C VAL A 804 1.82 9.49 32.53
N THR A 805 0.79 8.79 32.99
CA THR A 805 0.37 8.79 34.39
C THR A 805 1.11 7.75 35.24
N GLU A 806 1.71 6.80 34.56
CA GLU A 806 2.40 5.59 35.00
C GLU A 806 3.64 5.86 35.86
N ASP A 807 4.11 4.81 36.54
CA ASP A 807 5.33 4.85 37.36
C ASP A 807 6.58 4.90 36.46
N TYR A 808 7.51 5.79 36.77
CA TYR A 808 8.79 5.92 36.09
C TYR A 808 9.89 6.25 37.09
N PHE A 809 11.14 6.07 36.69
CA PHE A 809 12.29 6.53 37.47
C PHE A 809 13.24 7.33 36.60
N VAL A 810 14.12 8.06 37.28
CA VAL A 810 15.16 8.85 36.64
C VAL A 810 16.52 8.53 37.25
N TRP A 811 17.57 8.64 36.44
CA TRP A 811 18.95 8.52 36.90
C TRP A 811 19.84 9.55 36.17
N GLU A 812 20.85 10.05 36.87
CA GLU A 812 21.71 11.12 36.33
C GLU A 812 22.75 10.55 35.37
N ALA A 813 22.82 11.08 34.15
CA ALA A 813 23.63 10.54 33.04
C ALA A 813 25.13 10.45 33.36
N HIS A 814 25.65 11.44 34.08
CA HIS A 814 27.07 11.63 34.38
C HIS A 814 27.44 11.26 35.82
N GLY A 815 26.56 10.63 36.61
CA GLY A 815 26.85 10.23 37.99
C GLY A 815 26.97 11.39 38.97
N ARG A 816 26.38 12.55 38.66
CA ARG A 816 26.44 13.73 39.50
C ARG A 816 25.62 13.54 40.78
N THR A 817 26.23 13.78 41.93
CA THR A 817 25.57 13.82 43.24
C THR A 817 25.04 15.23 43.53
N GLY A 818 24.12 15.35 44.51
CA GLY A 818 23.50 16.63 44.85
C GLY A 818 22.01 16.74 44.51
N TYR A 819 21.37 15.62 44.19
CA TYR A 819 19.92 15.48 44.16
C TYR A 819 19.49 14.32 45.09
N GLY A 820 18.20 14.25 45.39
CA GLY A 820 17.58 13.13 46.07
C GLY A 820 16.05 13.18 45.96
N TYR A 821 15.37 12.25 46.61
CA TYR A 821 13.91 12.17 46.60
C TYR A 821 13.32 12.75 47.89
N ASN A 822 12.21 13.47 47.76
CA ASN A 822 11.56 14.17 48.88
C ASN A 822 10.74 13.26 49.81
N ALA A 823 10.23 12.13 49.30
CA ALA A 823 9.29 11.25 49.98
C ALA A 823 9.94 9.93 50.42
N THR A 824 9.50 9.41 51.58
CA THR A 824 9.82 8.04 52.00
C THR A 824 8.80 7.04 51.45
N MET A 825 9.15 5.75 51.43
CA MET A 825 8.23 4.67 51.02
C MET A 825 6.94 4.68 51.85
N GLN A 826 7.02 5.01 53.14
CA GLN A 826 5.86 5.17 54.00
C GLN A 826 4.96 6.34 53.58
N GLN A 827 5.54 7.48 53.19
CA GLN A 827 4.78 8.64 52.70
C GLN A 827 4.16 8.39 51.32
N ALA A 828 4.83 7.59 50.50
CA ALA A 828 4.32 7.13 49.20
C ALA A 828 3.21 6.06 49.31
N GLY A 829 2.91 5.56 50.52
CA GLY A 829 1.84 4.60 50.75
C GLY A 829 2.21 3.15 50.40
N CYS A 830 3.51 2.82 50.35
CA CYS A 830 3.95 1.47 50.05
C CYS A 830 3.50 0.46 51.12
N ALA A 831 2.99 -0.69 50.67
CA ALA A 831 2.69 -1.84 51.53
C ALA A 831 3.98 -2.58 51.93
N CYS A 832 5.00 -2.52 51.06
CA CYS A 832 6.27 -3.21 51.20
C CYS A 832 7.46 -2.35 50.84
N GLN A 833 8.65 -2.75 51.29
CA GLN A 833 9.90 -2.12 50.91
C GLN A 833 10.04 -2.15 49.38
N ALA A 834 10.02 -0.95 48.77
CA ALA A 834 10.10 -0.80 47.33
C ALA A 834 11.50 -1.15 46.81
N GLN A 835 11.56 -1.54 45.53
CA GLN A 835 12.82 -1.66 44.81
C GLN A 835 13.54 -0.30 44.76
N THR A 836 14.87 -0.33 44.74
CA THR A 836 15.73 0.84 44.58
C THR A 836 16.73 0.55 43.48
N LEU A 837 17.20 1.57 42.77
CA LEU A 837 18.14 1.39 41.66
C LEU A 837 19.41 0.65 42.10
N ALA A 838 19.93 0.96 43.29
CA ALA A 838 21.10 0.28 43.86
C ALA A 838 20.88 -1.22 44.08
N ALA A 839 19.68 -1.60 44.55
CA ALA A 839 19.32 -3.01 44.71
C ALA A 839 19.19 -3.72 43.35
N MET A 840 18.60 -3.04 42.35
CA MET A 840 18.41 -3.61 41.01
C MET A 840 19.73 -3.81 40.27
N LEU A 841 20.67 -2.87 40.38
CA LEU A 841 22.03 -3.00 39.85
C LEU A 841 22.77 -4.20 40.47
N THR A 842 22.61 -4.41 41.78
CA THR A 842 23.24 -5.53 42.50
C THR A 842 22.62 -6.88 42.10
N ALA A 843 21.30 -6.93 41.90
CA ALA A 843 20.58 -8.14 41.54
C ALA A 843 20.81 -8.57 40.09
N GLY A 844 20.95 -7.62 39.16
CA GLY A 844 21.05 -7.90 37.72
C GLY A 844 22.45 -8.29 37.21
N ASN A 845 23.52 -8.06 37.98
CA ASN A 845 24.91 -8.08 37.47
C ASN A 845 25.12 -7.19 36.22
N VAL A 846 24.27 -6.18 36.01
CA VAL A 846 24.33 -5.26 34.86
C VAL A 846 24.93 -3.93 35.31
N SER A 847 25.76 -3.31 34.46
CA SER A 847 26.48 -2.07 34.80
C SER A 847 25.71 -0.77 34.52
N THR A 848 24.60 -0.84 33.78
CA THR A 848 23.84 0.30 33.26
C THR A 848 22.49 0.43 33.98
N PRO A 849 22.16 1.59 34.58
CA PRO A 849 20.89 1.80 35.29
C PRO A 849 19.63 1.47 34.49
N GLY A 850 19.59 1.85 33.21
CA GLY A 850 18.45 1.61 32.33
C GLY A 850 18.18 0.13 32.04
N ASP A 851 19.22 -0.73 32.05
CA ASP A 851 19.07 -2.16 31.81
C ASP A 851 18.78 -2.93 33.11
N ALA A 852 19.23 -2.39 34.24
CA ALA A 852 19.05 -3.01 35.56
C ALA A 852 17.59 -2.93 36.05
N TRP A 853 16.88 -1.84 35.75
CA TRP A 853 15.51 -1.63 36.21
C TRP A 853 14.59 -1.21 35.06
N GLY A 854 13.50 -1.95 34.90
CA GLY A 854 12.52 -1.69 33.86
C GLY A 854 11.24 -2.49 34.04
N PRO A 855 10.31 -2.41 33.07
CA PRO A 855 9.01 -3.04 33.22
C PRO A 855 9.05 -4.56 33.39
N GLN A 856 10.09 -5.21 32.86
CA GLN A 856 10.33 -6.65 32.97
C GLN A 856 10.59 -7.17 34.39
N ASN A 857 11.00 -6.29 35.32
CA ASN A 857 11.35 -6.68 36.68
C ASN A 857 10.82 -5.73 37.77
N TYR A 858 10.02 -4.73 37.38
CA TYR A 858 9.38 -3.80 38.29
C TYR A 858 8.28 -4.50 39.11
N GLN A 859 8.25 -4.21 40.41
CA GLN A 859 7.20 -4.62 41.32
C GLN A 859 6.61 -3.39 42.03
N PRO A 860 5.32 -3.10 41.82
CA PRO A 860 4.66 -1.99 42.51
C PRO A 860 4.73 -2.16 44.03
N CYS A 861 5.15 -1.12 44.75
CA CYS A 861 5.33 -1.20 46.20
C CYS A 861 4.00 -1.31 46.98
N SER A 862 2.87 -1.10 46.30
CA SER A 862 1.51 -1.32 46.79
C SER A 862 1.14 -2.80 46.89
N THR A 863 1.91 -3.70 46.26
CA THR A 863 1.69 -5.14 46.32
C THR A 863 1.90 -5.65 47.76
N PRO A 864 0.93 -6.40 48.35
CA PRO A 864 1.09 -6.93 49.70
C PRO A 864 2.24 -7.96 49.78
N CYS A 865 3.04 -7.90 50.84
CA CYS A 865 4.08 -8.89 51.14
C CYS A 865 4.26 -9.05 52.66
N ASP A 866 4.83 -10.19 53.08
CA ASP A 866 5.08 -10.51 54.49
C ASP A 866 6.47 -11.17 54.65
N PRO A 867 7.40 -10.59 55.45
CA PRO A 867 7.30 -9.31 56.16
C PRO A 867 7.53 -8.08 55.25
N PRO A 868 6.94 -6.90 55.56
CA PRO A 868 6.95 -5.72 54.69
C PRO A 868 8.30 -4.99 54.54
N GLY A 869 9.37 -5.43 55.22
CA GLY A 869 10.67 -4.75 55.18
C GLY A 869 10.67 -3.35 55.82
N SER A 870 11.68 -2.53 55.52
CA SER A 870 11.80 -1.16 56.06
C SER A 870 11.20 -0.12 55.11
N LEU A 871 10.20 0.64 55.58
CA LEU A 871 9.50 1.69 54.81
C LEU A 871 10.05 3.11 55.04
N LEU A 872 11.15 3.24 55.79
CA LEU A 872 11.77 4.54 56.09
C LEU A 872 12.71 5.04 54.99
N GLY A 873 13.07 4.19 54.02
CA GLY A 873 13.91 4.55 52.89
C GLY A 873 13.24 5.56 51.95
N GLN A 874 14.04 6.24 51.13
CA GLN A 874 13.54 7.12 50.06
C GLN A 874 12.79 6.30 49.01
N HIS A 875 11.75 6.90 48.43
CA HIS A 875 10.99 6.32 47.33
C HIS A 875 11.46 6.91 46.00
N GLU A 876 12.25 6.14 45.25
CA GLU A 876 12.91 6.57 44.00
C GLU A 876 11.98 6.55 42.78
N VAL A 877 10.78 5.97 42.90
CA VAL A 877 9.78 5.92 41.84
C VAL A 877 8.95 7.21 41.84
N LEU A 878 8.74 7.76 40.66
CA LEU A 878 7.98 8.97 40.39
C LEU A 878 6.73 8.59 39.57
N SER A 879 5.64 9.33 39.76
CA SER A 879 4.43 9.19 38.94
C SER A 879 3.64 10.50 38.93
N SER A 880 2.75 10.66 37.94
CA SER A 880 1.94 11.88 37.78
C SER A 880 1.13 12.25 39.04
N SER A 881 0.66 11.26 39.78
CA SER A 881 -0.17 11.41 40.98
C SER A 881 0.60 11.14 42.29
N GLY A 882 1.83 10.63 42.20
CA GLY A 882 2.68 10.28 43.34
C GLY A 882 3.20 11.49 44.11
N VAL A 883 3.52 11.28 45.39
CA VAL A 883 4.06 12.32 46.28
C VAL A 883 5.58 12.50 46.14
N SER A 884 6.26 11.55 45.48
CA SER A 884 7.70 11.61 45.27
C SER A 884 8.06 12.60 44.16
N ALA A 885 9.13 13.36 44.40
CA ALA A 885 9.68 14.37 43.51
C ALA A 885 11.18 14.55 43.81
N LEU A 886 11.91 15.02 42.80
CA LEU A 886 13.32 15.36 42.93
C LEU A 886 13.47 16.62 43.79
N LYS A 887 14.51 16.58 44.63
CA LYS A 887 14.94 17.69 45.47
C LYS A 887 16.43 17.92 45.24
N PHE A 888 16.79 19.14 44.89
CA PHE A 888 18.17 19.52 44.61
C PHE A 888 18.86 20.14 45.83
N GLY A 889 20.17 19.95 45.92
CA GLY A 889 21.02 20.64 46.87
C GLY A 889 21.19 22.12 46.52
N SER A 890 21.83 22.90 47.41
CA SER A 890 22.07 24.34 47.19
C SER A 890 23.16 24.64 46.14
N SER A 891 23.76 23.63 45.51
CA SER A 891 24.76 23.79 44.47
C SER A 891 24.10 24.15 43.14
N LYS A 892 24.61 25.20 42.47
CA LYS A 892 24.19 25.55 41.11
C LYS A 892 24.87 24.62 40.10
N GLY A 893 24.11 24.14 39.12
CA GLY A 893 24.65 23.34 38.03
C GLY A 893 23.58 22.78 37.10
N ILE A 894 24.01 22.23 35.97
CA ILE A 894 23.17 21.43 35.07
C ILE A 894 23.22 19.97 35.54
N PHE A 895 22.03 19.36 35.62
CA PHE A 895 21.85 17.93 35.83
C PHE A 895 21.17 17.36 34.58
N VAL A 896 21.67 16.23 34.09
CA VAL A 896 21.10 15.54 32.94
C VAL A 896 20.54 14.22 33.43
N PHE A 897 19.25 14.00 33.28
CA PHE A 897 18.59 12.78 33.72
C PHE A 897 18.15 11.97 32.52
N HIS A 898 18.41 10.67 32.56
CA HIS A 898 17.63 9.72 31.79
C HIS A 898 16.36 9.38 32.54
N LEU A 899 15.29 9.09 31.80
CA LEU A 899 14.00 8.70 32.31
C LEU A 899 13.60 7.39 31.66
N LYS A 900 13.08 6.46 32.46
CA LYS A 900 12.50 5.22 31.96
C LYS A 900 11.20 4.92 32.69
N VAL A 901 10.17 4.62 31.93
CA VAL A 901 8.89 4.17 32.46
C VAL A 901 9.05 2.75 32.97
N LEU A 902 8.58 2.52 34.20
CA LEU A 902 8.62 1.23 34.88
C LEU A 902 7.32 0.45 34.69
N ASP A 903 6.24 1.14 34.30
CA ASP A 903 4.95 0.51 34.11
C ASP A 903 4.97 -0.50 32.93
N PRO A 904 4.65 -1.77 33.21
CA PRO A 904 4.69 -2.86 32.24
C PRO A 904 3.47 -2.97 31.35
N GLU A 905 2.40 -2.23 31.62
CA GLU A 905 1.27 -2.07 30.69
C GLU A 905 1.59 -1.07 29.56
N CYS A 906 2.78 -0.46 29.58
CA CYS A 906 3.23 0.48 28.55
C CYS A 906 4.55 0.01 27.92
N ARG A 907 4.51 -0.43 26.66
CA ARG A 907 5.74 -0.65 25.88
C ARG A 907 6.05 0.61 25.09
N TYR A 908 6.84 1.51 25.66
CA TYR A 908 7.40 2.62 24.89
C TYR A 908 8.72 2.19 24.24
N SER A 909 8.96 2.61 22.99
CA SER A 909 10.28 2.50 22.42
C SER A 909 11.25 3.36 23.27
N ASN A 910 12.19 2.71 23.96
CA ASN A 910 13.23 3.40 24.72
C ASN A 910 14.34 3.80 23.74
N THR A 911 14.10 4.81 22.91
CA THR A 911 15.18 5.53 22.26
C THR A 911 15.75 6.54 23.24
N VAL A 912 17.08 6.52 23.37
CA VAL A 912 17.84 7.59 24.02
C VAL A 912 17.38 8.91 23.43
N TRP A 913 17.13 9.89 24.31
CA TRP A 913 16.68 11.25 24.01
C TRP A 913 17.13 11.76 22.64
N GLN A 914 16.15 12.03 21.77
CA GLN A 914 16.28 12.66 20.47
C GLN A 914 15.12 13.63 20.32
N ASN A 915 15.43 14.91 20.12
CA ASN A 915 14.47 15.92 19.69
C ASN A 915 15.16 16.93 18.78
#